data_AF-A0A975S9X2-F1
#
_entry.id   AF-A0A975S9X2-F1
#
_cell.length_a   1.000
_cell.length_b   1.000
_cell.length_c   1.000
_cell.angle_alpha   90.00
_cell.angle_beta   90.00
_cell.angle_gamma   90.00
#
_symmetry.space_group_name_H-M   'P 1'
#
loop_
_entity.id
_entity.type
_entity.pdbx_description
1 polymer ?
#
loop_
_entity_poly.entity_id
_entity_poly.type
_entity_poly.pdbx_seq_one_letter_code
_entity_poly.pdbx_strand_id
1 'polypeptide(L)'
;MKKYTLRKIGKRLLPVAFAVALGLGVDEELNKAQAQENAVETNANAEENTALIKEAVNKQAEKTNRVKEEYDKAKAELDKANREVAEARQLKEESSPENIENTKQEVAVKEKEKEAAQAQLKSNQAEETKKQEALNKQKEETAKQAKEVDKQKANVEQAQKELNNSNPPEIVNKYNTVRDNLKKAQAKLKEATENLNKAKEADKQKSSKLESLKTKLDSVTKEEEKLKKELEKAQTEYDKAKKELEELEKGLGYNRIVLSDEYKKAVVKVYDKNLTEKEKKDAEAILIGQADNLKASNNFKPNPNDDKTKIKDINKLTKDQVKELSLFASDIINGLRDQLGAVPTVVTSSSIDFAMKVTDEVNTSNHDTWTNSHNEAGIKKVAKEYGLPEGQYYENWAGSTDVLTEYTMSDLKKRIYESLKNFMFSKTEWYHATGITSTGIYKIENGGKSYLGVDFVDHKSNNRHYYGVHFLTVGSNYLNRANNNHNKSNFATNPEAKTGAENSEVPENIKNKRKEVAEKESEKNKEVAKYNTKKQELEASKKEFAQLTASNDKTATAQEELDKETTKTAELNKELGNLKTEYDKVNEDIKTKNTKLETEQDSLETAQTQLETKKKEEAKKAKELEKAKTEVAKTQKQIEEITKLIQEKQNYVEKLKNAKEILTKAQATQKQAQEKEKQAQAKYNKEKQELDKLQEKLDKIEGKYERALKAYLESQKRQEENKNKEEKDKEPKAQLKNKEITVDFKEKIGEGYELRTEIIEDKKLTDQVKEKLATNDIKIYDLSIYKEGQETKLNGQRTVKIVITEYADKEVKVYHLKDSGDLEELASKNNQGEITFQTNHFSKFVIAAQEKMKQAEKTNKKEETNKEEKTTNKEKQKVDKKTQTKAKKLTKTGLENTSSIGIGLFMLVGTILLARRQQK
;
A
#
# COMPACT_ATOMS: atom_id res chain seq x y z
N MET A 1 -85.27 109.97 -7.42
CA MET A 1 -85.51 111.07 -8.39
C MET A 1 -86.23 110.52 -9.62
N LYS A 2 -86.94 111.40 -10.35
CA LYS A 2 -87.53 111.22 -11.71
C LYS A 2 -88.45 110.01 -11.99
N LYS A 3 -89.62 110.38 -12.50
CA LYS A 3 -90.71 109.58 -13.10
C LYS A 3 -90.22 108.51 -14.10
N TYR A 4 -91.02 107.45 -14.26
CA TYR A 4 -91.53 107.09 -15.59
C TYR A 4 -93.04 106.81 -15.54
N THR A 5 -93.74 106.96 -16.65
CA THR A 5 -95.22 106.94 -16.70
C THR A 5 -95.73 106.48 -18.06
N LEU A 6 -96.37 105.31 -18.12
CA LEU A 6 -97.07 104.75 -19.29
C LEU A 6 -98.17 103.78 -18.80
N ARG A 7 -99.32 103.60 -19.45
CA ARG A 7 -100.17 104.56 -20.19
C ARG A 7 -101.60 103.96 -20.22
N LYS A 8 -102.65 104.79 -20.31
CA LYS A 8 -104.02 104.27 -20.54
C LYS A 8 -104.14 103.62 -21.93
N ILE A 9 -104.79 102.47 -22.00
CA ILE A 9 -105.71 102.10 -23.08
C ILE A 9 -107.04 101.72 -22.42
N GLY A 10 -108.17 102.05 -23.05
CA GLY A 10 -109.48 101.67 -22.53
C GLY A 10 -110.59 101.74 -23.57
N LYS A 11 -111.39 100.68 -23.62
CA LYS A 11 -112.78 100.59 -24.10
C LYS A 11 -113.45 99.68 -23.07
N ARG A 12 -114.53 100.02 -22.36
CA ARG A 12 -115.77 100.73 -22.72
C ARG A 12 -116.66 99.93 -23.66
N LEU A 13 -117.30 98.92 -23.08
CA LEU A 13 -118.67 98.50 -23.40
C LEU A 13 -119.46 98.47 -22.08
N LEU A 14 -120.73 98.88 -22.16
CA LEU A 14 -121.61 99.20 -21.03
C LEU A 14 -123.05 99.26 -21.59
N PRO A 15 -124.06 99.20 -20.70
CA PRO A 15 -124.83 97.99 -20.39
C PRO A 15 -125.98 97.73 -21.39
N VAL A 16 -126.67 96.60 -21.22
CA VAL A 16 -128.13 96.59 -21.35
C VAL A 16 -128.69 96.08 -20.04
N ALA A 17 -129.51 96.91 -19.38
CA ALA A 17 -130.31 96.52 -18.24
C ALA A 17 -131.73 97.02 -18.51
N PHE A 18 -132.67 96.08 -18.60
CA PHE A 18 -134.08 96.11 -18.23
C PHE A 18 -134.74 94.87 -18.87
N ALA A 19 -135.77 94.20 -18.37
CA ALA A 19 -136.36 93.98 -17.04
C ALA A 19 -137.86 93.68 -17.27
N VAL A 20 -138.43 92.74 -16.50
CA VAL A 20 -139.87 92.54 -16.28
C VAL A 20 -140.77 92.30 -17.51
N ALA A 21 -141.22 91.05 -17.64
CA ALA A 21 -142.66 90.73 -17.64
C ALA A 21 -142.89 89.25 -17.24
N LEU A 22 -144.11 88.94 -16.79
CA LEU A 22 -144.59 87.59 -16.46
C LEU A 22 -145.32 86.96 -17.66
N GLY A 23 -145.34 85.63 -17.78
CA GLY A 23 -146.43 84.96 -18.54
C GLY A 23 -146.10 83.65 -19.27
N LEU A 24 -146.34 82.52 -18.60
CA LEU A 24 -146.94 81.28 -19.14
C LEU A 24 -146.48 80.69 -20.50
N GLY A 25 -145.70 79.59 -20.42
CA GLY A 25 -146.05 78.30 -21.05
C GLY A 25 -145.62 77.98 -22.50
N VAL A 26 -144.78 76.93 -22.64
CA VAL A 26 -144.52 76.05 -23.83
C VAL A 26 -144.06 76.75 -25.13
N ASP A 27 -143.16 76.19 -25.96
CA ASP A 27 -142.71 74.80 -26.14
C ASP A 27 -141.21 74.69 -26.55
N GLU A 28 -140.67 73.47 -26.67
CA GLU A 28 -139.24 73.15 -26.78
C GLU A 28 -138.84 72.56 -28.16
N GLU A 29 -137.86 73.16 -28.88
CA GLU A 29 -137.01 72.46 -29.89
C GLU A 29 -135.91 73.36 -30.51
N LEU A 30 -136.17 74.65 -30.77
CA LEU A 30 -135.33 75.51 -31.66
C LEU A 30 -134.00 76.02 -31.02
N ASN A 31 -133.36 75.20 -30.17
CA ASN A 31 -132.23 75.59 -29.32
C ASN A 31 -130.92 74.81 -29.64
N LYS A 32 -130.86 74.12 -30.79
CA LYS A 32 -129.78 73.14 -31.10
C LYS A 32 -128.63 73.66 -31.97
N ALA A 33 -128.81 74.74 -32.74
CA ALA A 33 -127.81 75.17 -33.74
C ALA A 33 -126.69 76.07 -33.19
N GLN A 34 -126.98 76.94 -32.22
CA GLN A 34 -126.03 77.99 -31.76
C GLN A 34 -124.90 77.48 -30.84
N ALA A 35 -124.95 76.21 -30.44
CA ALA A 35 -124.07 75.63 -29.42
C ALA A 35 -122.66 75.27 -29.92
N GLN A 36 -122.48 75.08 -31.23
CA GLN A 36 -121.29 74.39 -31.78
C GLN A 36 -120.14 75.34 -32.18
N GLU A 37 -120.41 76.62 -32.42
CA GLU A 37 -119.43 77.61 -32.88
C GLU A 37 -118.72 78.34 -31.72
N ASN A 38 -119.47 78.69 -30.66
CA ASN A 38 -118.97 79.40 -29.46
C ASN A 38 -117.91 78.62 -28.64
N ALA A 39 -117.76 77.31 -28.89
CA ALA A 39 -116.86 76.44 -28.13
C ALA A 39 -115.38 76.52 -28.56
N VAL A 40 -115.08 77.05 -29.75
CA VAL A 40 -113.71 77.06 -30.30
C VAL A 40 -112.93 78.30 -29.87
N GLU A 41 -113.53 79.49 -29.97
CA GLU A 41 -112.86 80.77 -29.67
C GLU A 41 -112.61 80.99 -28.16
N THR A 42 -113.40 80.33 -27.30
CA THR A 42 -113.25 80.40 -25.85
C THR A 42 -112.05 79.62 -25.30
N ASN A 43 -111.48 78.68 -26.07
CA ASN A 43 -110.43 77.78 -25.59
C ASN A 43 -109.03 78.44 -25.63
N ALA A 44 -108.67 79.13 -26.73
CA ALA A 44 -107.34 79.69 -26.93
C ALA A 44 -106.92 80.74 -25.88
N ASN A 45 -107.86 81.54 -25.38
CA ASN A 45 -107.60 82.55 -24.35
C ASN A 45 -107.36 81.97 -22.94
N ALA A 46 -107.63 80.68 -22.71
CA ALA A 46 -107.47 80.05 -21.39
C ALA A 46 -106.04 79.54 -21.15
N GLU A 47 -105.35 79.05 -22.19
CA GLU A 47 -104.03 78.44 -22.05
C GLU A 47 -102.93 79.47 -21.73
N GLU A 48 -102.90 80.61 -22.42
CA GLU A 48 -101.91 81.68 -22.20
C GLU A 48 -101.97 82.24 -20.77
N ASN A 49 -103.19 82.48 -20.26
CA ASN A 49 -103.40 82.95 -18.88
C ASN A 49 -102.96 81.92 -17.82
N THR A 50 -103.05 80.62 -18.14
CA THR A 50 -102.64 79.54 -17.22
C THR A 50 -101.12 79.41 -17.15
N ALA A 51 -100.41 79.55 -18.28
CA ALA A 51 -98.95 79.45 -18.34
C ALA A 51 -98.24 80.54 -17.49
N LEU A 52 -98.66 81.80 -17.61
CA LEU A 52 -98.08 82.93 -16.89
C LEU A 52 -98.19 82.80 -15.35
N ILE A 53 -99.29 82.20 -14.87
CA ILE A 53 -99.52 82.01 -13.43
C ILE A 53 -98.73 80.80 -12.90
N LYS A 54 -98.53 79.74 -13.69
CA LYS A 54 -97.61 78.64 -13.34
C LYS A 54 -96.17 79.13 -13.20
N GLU A 55 -95.71 80.03 -14.07
CA GLU A 55 -94.38 80.64 -13.94
C GLU A 55 -94.26 81.50 -12.65
N ALA A 56 -95.31 82.23 -12.29
CA ALA A 56 -95.35 83.02 -11.05
C ALA A 56 -95.33 82.14 -9.79
N VAL A 57 -96.10 81.05 -9.77
CA VAL A 57 -96.08 80.04 -8.71
C VAL A 57 -94.67 79.46 -8.54
N ASN A 58 -94.03 79.02 -9.63
CA ASN A 58 -92.69 78.42 -9.57
C ASN A 58 -91.63 79.40 -9.01
N LYS A 59 -91.61 80.65 -9.47
CA LYS A 59 -90.67 81.68 -8.96
C LYS A 59 -90.89 81.98 -7.48
N GLN A 60 -92.15 81.98 -7.01
CA GLN A 60 -92.45 82.15 -5.59
C GLN A 60 -92.12 80.88 -4.78
N ALA A 61 -92.27 79.69 -5.34
CA ALA A 61 -91.91 78.42 -4.69
C ALA A 61 -90.40 78.32 -4.41
N GLU A 62 -89.55 78.66 -5.39
CA GLU A 62 -88.11 78.77 -5.15
C GLU A 62 -87.77 79.78 -4.04
N LYS A 63 -88.47 80.92 -4.02
CA LYS A 63 -88.25 81.99 -3.03
C LYS A 63 -88.61 81.51 -1.63
N THR A 64 -89.74 80.83 -1.47
CA THR A 64 -90.17 80.18 -0.23
C THR A 64 -89.19 79.10 0.22
N ASN A 65 -88.66 78.28 -0.70
CA ASN A 65 -87.65 77.26 -0.36
C ASN A 65 -86.33 77.89 0.12
N ARG A 66 -85.86 78.96 -0.53
CA ARG A 66 -84.64 79.69 -0.11
C ARG A 66 -84.78 80.25 1.32
N VAL A 67 -85.92 80.84 1.68
CA VAL A 67 -86.13 81.32 3.07
C VAL A 67 -86.44 80.19 4.06
N LYS A 68 -86.91 79.02 3.60
CA LYS A 68 -86.98 77.81 4.44
C LYS A 68 -85.59 77.32 4.83
N GLU A 69 -84.63 77.32 3.91
CA GLU A 69 -83.24 76.97 4.24
C GLU A 69 -82.61 77.94 5.24
N GLU A 70 -82.88 79.25 5.13
CA GLU A 70 -82.46 80.23 6.16
C GLU A 70 -83.06 79.87 7.53
N TYR A 71 -84.32 79.47 7.56
CA TYR A 71 -85.02 79.05 8.77
C TYR A 71 -84.44 77.77 9.39
N ASP A 72 -84.26 76.72 8.60
CA ASP A 72 -83.70 75.44 9.06
C ASP A 72 -82.26 75.62 9.60
N LYS A 73 -81.46 76.48 8.96
CA LYS A 73 -80.09 76.84 9.42
C LYS A 73 -80.11 77.61 10.74
N ALA A 74 -80.98 78.61 10.88
CA ALA A 74 -81.12 79.38 12.12
C ALA A 74 -81.61 78.50 13.30
N LYS A 75 -82.47 77.51 13.02
CA LYS A 75 -82.89 76.51 13.99
C LYS A 75 -81.74 75.60 14.44
N ALA A 76 -80.87 75.17 13.52
CA ALA A 76 -79.68 74.38 13.86
C ALA A 76 -78.65 75.18 14.69
N GLU A 77 -78.48 76.48 14.43
CA GLU A 77 -77.68 77.37 15.30
C GLU A 77 -78.27 77.44 16.72
N LEU A 78 -79.60 77.56 16.85
CA LEU A 78 -80.30 77.57 18.12
C LEU A 78 -80.13 76.24 18.88
N ASP A 79 -80.28 75.10 18.21
CA ASP A 79 -80.07 73.78 18.82
C ASP A 79 -78.63 73.55 19.29
N LYS A 80 -77.63 74.15 18.63
CA LYS A 80 -76.24 74.17 19.11
C LYS A 80 -76.08 75.04 20.36
N ALA A 81 -76.58 76.28 20.33
CA ALA A 81 -76.52 77.19 21.47
C ALA A 81 -77.29 76.67 22.70
N ASN A 82 -78.38 75.91 22.49
CA ASN A 82 -79.11 75.21 23.56
C ASN A 82 -78.23 74.17 24.28
N ARG A 83 -77.38 73.43 23.55
CA ARG A 83 -76.44 72.46 24.14
C ARG A 83 -75.31 73.16 24.89
N GLU A 84 -74.73 74.20 24.31
CA GLU A 84 -73.69 75.02 24.96
C GLU A 84 -74.19 75.64 26.28
N VAL A 85 -75.47 76.05 26.33
CA VAL A 85 -76.12 76.49 27.58
C VAL A 85 -76.35 75.35 28.56
N ALA A 86 -76.67 74.12 28.12
CA ALA A 86 -76.82 72.98 29.00
C ALA A 86 -75.48 72.55 29.63
N GLU A 87 -74.42 72.43 28.82
CA GLU A 87 -73.05 72.13 29.27
C GLU A 87 -72.53 73.22 30.23
N ALA A 88 -72.77 74.49 29.93
CA ALA A 88 -72.39 75.60 30.80
C ALA A 88 -73.24 75.71 32.08
N ARG A 89 -74.47 75.17 32.10
CA ARG A 89 -75.28 75.04 33.33
C ARG A 89 -74.73 73.94 34.22
N GLN A 90 -74.45 72.76 33.67
CA GLN A 90 -73.82 71.67 34.42
C GLN A 90 -72.48 72.11 35.02
N LEU A 91 -71.60 72.72 34.23
CA LEU A 91 -70.33 73.28 34.73
C LEU A 91 -70.55 74.37 35.82
N LYS A 92 -71.67 75.09 35.78
CA LYS A 92 -72.02 76.09 36.80
C LYS A 92 -72.59 75.46 38.08
N GLU A 93 -73.35 74.37 37.98
CA GLU A 93 -73.82 73.56 39.11
C GLU A 93 -72.63 72.88 39.81
N GLU A 94 -71.69 72.32 39.04
CA GLU A 94 -70.45 71.73 39.56
C GLU A 94 -69.46 72.76 40.13
N SER A 95 -69.58 74.05 39.82
CA SER A 95 -68.68 75.11 40.31
C SER A 95 -69.01 75.62 41.72
N SER A 96 -69.33 74.70 42.64
CA SER A 96 -69.46 75.02 44.07
C SER A 96 -68.08 75.32 44.69
N PRO A 97 -67.99 76.13 45.76
CA PRO A 97 -66.72 76.39 46.45
C PRO A 97 -66.06 75.11 46.96
N GLU A 98 -66.88 74.17 47.45
CA GLU A 98 -66.46 72.85 47.93
C GLU A 98 -65.87 71.99 46.81
N ASN A 99 -66.55 71.87 45.66
CA ASN A 99 -66.05 71.03 44.56
C ASN A 99 -64.79 71.62 43.91
N ILE A 100 -64.69 72.95 43.85
CA ILE A 100 -63.46 73.65 43.44
C ILE A 100 -62.32 73.35 44.41
N GLU A 101 -62.56 73.37 45.73
CA GLU A 101 -61.52 73.06 46.72
C GLU A 101 -61.13 71.58 46.72
N ASN A 102 -62.09 70.67 46.62
CA ASN A 102 -61.83 69.23 46.46
C ASN A 102 -60.95 68.96 45.23
N THR A 103 -61.24 69.61 44.08
CA THR A 103 -60.41 69.47 42.87
C THR A 103 -58.98 70.02 43.07
N LYS A 104 -58.79 71.08 43.87
CA LYS A 104 -57.44 71.54 44.27
C LYS A 104 -56.73 70.55 45.20
N GLN A 105 -57.46 69.95 46.14
CA GLN A 105 -56.89 68.95 47.05
C GLN A 105 -56.44 67.70 46.27
N GLU A 106 -57.19 67.27 45.26
CA GLU A 106 -56.74 66.23 44.33
C GLU A 106 -55.46 66.62 43.57
N VAL A 107 -55.33 67.88 43.12
CA VAL A 107 -54.08 68.38 42.51
C VAL A 107 -52.93 68.30 43.51
N ALA A 108 -53.11 68.78 44.75
CA ALA A 108 -52.08 68.73 45.79
C ALA A 108 -51.71 67.29 46.21
N VAL A 109 -52.64 66.34 46.14
CA VAL A 109 -52.37 64.90 46.31
C VAL A 109 -51.54 64.37 45.15
N LYS A 110 -51.87 64.71 43.89
CA LYS A 110 -51.09 64.29 42.71
C LYS A 110 -49.71 64.94 42.65
N GLU A 111 -49.54 66.16 43.17
CA GLU A 111 -48.23 66.80 43.33
C GLU A 111 -47.36 66.03 44.34
N LYS A 112 -47.92 65.57 45.47
CA LYS A 112 -47.21 64.69 46.42
C LYS A 112 -46.89 63.30 45.84
N GLU A 113 -47.80 62.70 45.05
CA GLU A 113 -47.51 61.46 44.31
C GLU A 113 -46.35 61.66 43.32
N LYS A 114 -46.28 62.83 42.67
CA LYS A 114 -45.19 63.20 41.76
C LYS A 114 -43.86 63.39 42.49
N GLU A 115 -43.85 64.05 43.65
CA GLU A 115 -42.64 64.16 44.50
C GLU A 115 -42.14 62.79 44.94
N ALA A 116 -43.04 61.90 45.38
CA ALA A 116 -42.69 60.52 45.75
C ALA A 116 -42.12 59.72 44.56
N ALA A 117 -42.73 59.83 43.38
CA ALA A 117 -42.22 59.21 42.16
C ALA A 117 -40.86 59.79 41.73
N GLN A 118 -40.63 61.10 41.89
CA GLN A 118 -39.33 61.74 41.62
C GLN A 118 -38.24 61.30 42.62
N ALA A 119 -38.59 61.06 43.89
CA ALA A 119 -37.68 60.46 44.86
C ALA A 119 -37.34 59.00 44.50
N GLN A 120 -38.34 58.21 44.08
CA GLN A 120 -38.13 56.85 43.60
C GLN A 120 -37.26 56.81 42.32
N LEU A 121 -37.44 57.76 41.40
CA LEU A 121 -36.60 57.86 40.20
C LEU A 121 -35.12 58.05 40.54
N LYS A 122 -34.80 58.97 41.48
CA LYS A 122 -33.42 59.17 41.97
C LYS A 122 -32.85 57.90 42.60
N SER A 123 -33.67 57.15 43.34
CA SER A 123 -33.28 55.85 43.92
C SER A 123 -32.97 54.81 42.84
N ASN A 124 -33.84 54.68 41.84
CA ASN A 124 -33.67 53.75 40.72
C ASN A 124 -32.42 54.09 39.88
N GLN A 125 -32.17 55.36 39.60
CA GLN A 125 -30.98 55.83 38.88
C GLN A 125 -29.68 55.60 39.66
N ALA A 126 -29.70 55.76 40.99
CA ALA A 126 -28.54 55.44 41.83
C ALA A 126 -28.26 53.93 41.87
N GLU A 127 -29.29 53.09 41.81
CA GLU A 127 -29.12 51.63 41.74
C GLU A 127 -28.68 51.15 40.34
N GLU A 128 -29.17 51.77 39.27
CA GLU A 128 -28.67 51.55 37.90
C GLU A 128 -27.16 51.84 37.82
N THR A 129 -26.72 52.98 38.36
CA THR A 129 -25.32 53.39 38.40
C THR A 129 -24.45 52.33 39.08
N LYS A 130 -24.86 51.84 40.26
CA LYS A 130 -24.16 50.74 40.96
C LYS A 130 -24.13 49.44 40.17
N LYS A 131 -25.21 49.09 39.43
CA LYS A 131 -25.19 47.89 38.55
C LYS A 131 -24.23 48.07 37.39
N GLN A 132 -24.14 49.28 36.82
CA GLN A 132 -23.22 49.60 35.73
C GLN A 132 -21.76 49.55 36.18
N GLU A 133 -21.43 50.08 37.37
CA GLU A 133 -20.11 49.95 38.00
C GLU A 133 -19.74 48.49 38.27
N ALA A 134 -20.67 47.71 38.85
CA ALA A 134 -20.45 46.30 39.14
C ALA A 134 -20.24 45.45 37.88
N LEU A 135 -20.93 45.77 36.77
CA LEU A 135 -20.70 45.16 35.47
C LEU A 135 -19.33 45.54 34.89
N ASN A 136 -18.91 46.80 35.02
CA ASN A 136 -17.61 47.25 34.52
C ASN A 136 -16.45 46.57 35.26
N LYS A 137 -16.52 46.46 36.59
CA LYS A 137 -15.54 45.71 37.38
C LYS A 137 -15.50 44.22 36.97
N GLN A 138 -16.66 43.60 36.76
CA GLN A 138 -16.72 42.21 36.32
C GLN A 138 -16.11 41.98 34.93
N LYS A 139 -16.23 42.95 34.02
CA LYS A 139 -15.55 42.96 32.72
C LYS A 139 -14.03 43.02 32.86
N GLU A 140 -13.50 43.84 33.77
CA GLU A 140 -12.07 43.85 34.05
C GLU A 140 -11.55 42.51 34.59
N GLU A 141 -12.28 41.88 35.52
CA GLU A 141 -11.90 40.57 36.06
C GLU A 141 -11.93 39.50 34.96
N THR A 142 -12.93 39.52 34.09
CA THR A 142 -13.04 38.61 32.93
C THR A 142 -11.92 38.85 31.91
N ALA A 143 -11.54 40.11 31.66
CA ALA A 143 -10.43 40.46 30.77
C ALA A 143 -9.05 40.11 31.36
N LYS A 144 -8.87 40.20 32.69
CA LYS A 144 -7.66 39.72 33.39
C LYS A 144 -7.54 38.19 33.26
N GLN A 145 -8.63 37.46 33.48
CA GLN A 145 -8.66 36.00 33.35
C GLN A 145 -8.42 35.53 31.90
N ALA A 146 -8.90 36.27 30.89
CA ALA A 146 -8.63 35.96 29.48
C ALA A 146 -7.12 36.01 29.16
N LYS A 147 -6.40 37.03 29.66
CA LYS A 147 -4.95 37.14 29.49
C LYS A 147 -4.18 36.01 30.18
N GLU A 148 -4.68 35.49 31.29
CA GLU A 148 -4.08 34.32 31.95
C GLU A 148 -4.26 33.06 31.11
N VAL A 149 -5.42 32.87 30.45
CA VAL A 149 -5.61 31.77 29.48
C VAL A 149 -4.63 31.88 28.29
N ASP A 150 -4.43 33.08 27.74
CA ASP A 150 -3.47 33.29 26.65
C ASP A 150 -2.02 32.97 27.10
N LYS A 151 -1.66 33.35 28.34
CA LYS A 151 -0.37 33.03 28.97
C LYS A 151 -0.17 31.53 29.19
N GLN A 152 -1.13 30.84 29.79
CA GLN A 152 -1.06 29.39 29.99
C GLN A 152 -0.99 28.63 28.65
N LYS A 153 -1.68 29.13 27.62
CA LYS A 153 -1.56 28.58 26.26
C LYS A 153 -0.14 28.74 25.70
N ALA A 154 0.49 29.90 25.91
CA ALA A 154 1.88 30.12 25.52
C ALA A 154 2.86 29.20 26.27
N ASN A 155 2.63 28.94 27.57
CA ASN A 155 3.40 27.97 28.34
C ASN A 155 3.30 26.56 27.75
N VAL A 156 2.09 26.08 27.42
CA VAL A 156 1.88 24.77 26.78
C VAL A 156 2.59 24.70 25.42
N GLU A 157 2.49 25.75 24.59
CA GLU A 157 3.22 25.82 23.31
C GLU A 157 4.76 25.83 23.49
N GLN A 158 5.27 26.37 24.61
CA GLN A 158 6.70 26.31 24.95
C GLN A 158 7.11 24.92 25.47
N ALA A 159 6.38 24.33 26.42
CA ALA A 159 6.66 23.00 26.95
C ALA A 159 6.65 21.92 25.84
N GLN A 160 5.70 22.02 24.89
CA GLN A 160 5.67 21.15 23.72
C GLN A 160 6.90 21.32 22.81
N LYS A 161 7.42 22.55 22.63
CA LYS A 161 8.67 22.79 21.88
C LYS A 161 9.90 22.23 22.61
N GLU A 162 9.97 22.43 23.92
CA GLU A 162 11.06 21.88 24.76
C GLU A 162 11.09 20.34 24.72
N LEU A 163 9.92 19.68 24.72
CA LEU A 163 9.77 18.24 24.55
C LEU A 163 10.16 17.77 23.13
N ASN A 164 9.65 18.44 22.09
CA ASN A 164 9.96 18.08 20.70
C ASN A 164 11.46 18.22 20.37
N ASN A 165 12.15 19.17 21.01
CA ASN A 165 13.58 19.39 20.82
C ASN A 165 14.48 18.35 21.52
N SER A 166 13.94 17.46 22.38
CA SER A 166 14.68 16.32 22.96
C SER A 166 14.92 15.17 21.97
N ASN A 167 14.51 15.34 20.70
CA ASN A 167 14.57 14.42 19.56
C ASN A 167 15.61 13.26 19.64
N PRO A 168 15.21 12.06 20.15
CA PRO A 168 16.14 10.96 20.45
C PRO A 168 16.66 10.04 19.33
N PRO A 169 16.21 10.07 18.04
CA PRO A 169 16.47 8.97 17.10
C PRO A 169 17.94 8.55 16.98
N GLU A 170 18.88 9.50 17.02
CA GLU A 170 20.29 9.19 16.82
C GLU A 170 20.92 8.43 18.00
N ILE A 171 20.66 8.85 19.25
CA ILE A 171 21.13 8.15 20.46
C ILE A 171 20.48 6.76 20.56
N VAL A 172 19.16 6.68 20.34
CA VAL A 172 18.42 5.42 20.42
C VAL A 172 18.87 4.43 19.35
N ASN A 173 19.11 4.89 18.12
CA ASN A 173 19.60 4.03 17.03
C ASN A 173 21.06 3.61 17.24
N LYS A 174 21.95 4.50 17.72
CA LYS A 174 23.33 4.14 18.10
C LYS A 174 23.34 3.08 19.21
N TYR A 175 22.59 3.30 20.29
CA TYR A 175 22.48 2.35 21.41
C TYR A 175 22.01 0.95 20.94
N ASN A 176 20.94 0.88 20.15
CA ASN A 176 20.46 -0.40 19.60
C ASN A 176 21.48 -1.06 18.65
N THR A 177 22.16 -0.28 17.80
CA THR A 177 23.15 -0.78 16.84
C THR A 177 24.36 -1.37 17.55
N VAL A 178 24.92 -0.68 18.55
CA VAL A 178 26.06 -1.15 19.33
C VAL A 178 25.68 -2.39 20.15
N ARG A 179 24.48 -2.42 20.77
CA ARG A 179 23.95 -3.59 21.48
C ARG A 179 23.89 -4.83 20.58
N ASP A 180 23.39 -4.70 19.36
CA ASP A 180 23.21 -5.85 18.47
C ASP A 180 24.50 -6.23 17.72
N ASN A 181 25.48 -5.32 17.63
CA ASN A 181 26.84 -5.67 17.23
C ASN A 181 27.61 -6.38 18.37
N LEU A 182 27.41 -5.98 19.64
CA LEU A 182 27.96 -6.68 20.80
C LEU A 182 27.51 -8.14 20.86
N LYS A 183 26.21 -8.43 20.62
CA LYS A 183 25.70 -9.81 20.53
C LYS A 183 26.42 -10.65 19.46
N LYS A 184 26.72 -10.05 18.29
CA LYS A 184 27.46 -10.73 17.21
C LYS A 184 28.92 -10.99 17.59
N ALA A 185 29.57 -10.04 18.28
CA ALA A 185 30.93 -10.21 18.79
C ALA A 185 31.00 -11.31 19.87
N GLN A 186 30.04 -11.32 20.81
CA GLN A 186 29.93 -12.38 21.83
C GLN A 186 29.73 -13.79 21.23
N ALA A 187 28.96 -13.91 20.15
CA ALA A 187 28.81 -15.17 19.43
C ALA A 187 30.14 -15.64 18.78
N LYS A 188 30.86 -14.72 18.12
CA LYS A 188 32.19 -14.98 17.53
C LYS A 188 33.24 -15.31 18.59
N LEU A 189 33.21 -14.64 19.75
CA LEU A 189 34.09 -14.91 20.88
C LEU A 189 33.90 -16.35 21.41
N LYS A 190 32.66 -16.83 21.49
CA LYS A 190 32.35 -18.24 21.83
C LYS A 190 32.89 -19.20 20.75
N GLU A 191 32.66 -18.90 19.48
CA GLU A 191 33.15 -19.71 18.36
C GLU A 191 34.69 -19.81 18.34
N ALA A 192 35.40 -18.69 18.52
CA ALA A 192 36.85 -18.66 18.64
C ALA A 192 37.35 -19.47 19.85
N THR A 193 36.65 -19.41 20.99
CA THR A 193 36.95 -20.23 22.18
C THR A 193 36.81 -21.72 21.88
N GLU A 194 35.73 -22.13 21.21
CA GLU A 194 35.53 -23.52 20.80
C GLU A 194 36.59 -23.98 19.78
N ASN A 195 36.98 -23.11 18.85
CA ASN A 195 37.99 -23.42 17.84
C ASN A 195 39.40 -23.50 18.42
N LEU A 196 39.75 -22.67 19.42
CA LEU A 196 40.99 -22.81 20.19
C LEU A 196 41.07 -24.14 20.93
N ASN A 197 39.97 -24.61 21.51
CA ASN A 197 39.93 -25.91 22.17
C ASN A 197 40.09 -27.08 21.17
N LYS A 198 39.48 -26.99 19.99
CA LYS A 198 39.69 -27.95 18.88
C LYS A 198 41.14 -27.94 18.39
N ALA A 199 41.77 -26.76 18.29
CA ALA A 199 43.17 -26.62 17.89
C ALA A 199 44.13 -27.25 18.92
N LYS A 200 43.95 -26.96 20.21
CA LYS A 200 44.74 -27.54 21.31
C LYS A 200 44.68 -29.06 21.35
N GLU A 201 43.50 -29.65 21.15
CA GLU A 201 43.36 -31.11 21.09
C GLU A 201 43.97 -31.69 19.80
N ALA A 202 43.86 -31.01 18.65
CA ALA A 202 44.49 -31.45 17.41
C ALA A 202 46.04 -31.42 17.49
N ASP A 203 46.63 -30.37 18.06
CA ASP A 203 48.08 -30.24 18.23
C ASP A 203 48.61 -31.26 19.27
N LYS A 204 47.83 -31.55 20.32
CA LYS A 204 48.09 -32.63 21.27
C LYS A 204 48.06 -34.03 20.61
N GLN A 205 47.12 -34.28 19.70
CA GLN A 205 47.05 -35.53 18.92
C GLN A 205 48.19 -35.63 17.88
N LYS A 206 48.61 -34.50 17.28
CA LYS A 206 49.83 -34.42 16.46
C LYS A 206 51.07 -34.79 17.30
N SER A 207 51.18 -34.24 18.51
CA SER A 207 52.31 -34.50 19.42
C SER A 207 52.42 -35.98 19.81
N SER A 208 51.33 -36.61 20.26
CA SER A 208 51.35 -38.04 20.62
C SER A 208 51.59 -38.96 19.41
N LYS A 209 51.10 -38.59 18.21
CA LYS A 209 51.45 -39.33 16.99
C LYS A 209 52.92 -39.13 16.59
N LEU A 210 53.50 -37.94 16.76
CA LEU A 210 54.93 -37.71 16.54
C LEU A 210 55.81 -38.54 17.49
N GLU A 211 55.42 -38.64 18.77
CA GLU A 211 56.13 -39.47 19.75
C GLU A 211 56.06 -40.96 19.37
N SER A 212 54.87 -41.47 19.02
CA SER A 212 54.69 -42.84 18.51
C SER A 212 55.51 -43.12 17.24
N LEU A 213 55.50 -42.21 16.27
CA LEU A 213 56.31 -42.32 15.05
C LEU A 213 57.81 -42.25 15.32
N LYS A 214 58.25 -41.48 16.33
CA LYS A 214 59.64 -41.47 16.77
C LYS A 214 60.06 -42.81 17.35
N THR A 215 59.25 -43.39 18.26
CA THR A 215 59.53 -44.74 18.79
C THR A 215 59.58 -45.80 17.69
N LYS A 216 58.69 -45.72 16.70
CA LYS A 216 58.73 -46.59 15.51
C LYS A 216 60.03 -46.39 14.72
N LEU A 217 60.40 -45.14 14.42
CA LEU A 217 61.59 -44.80 13.66
C LEU A 217 62.88 -45.29 14.36
N ASP A 218 62.98 -45.08 15.68
CA ASP A 218 64.11 -45.56 16.50
C ASP A 218 64.21 -47.09 16.51
N SER A 219 63.07 -47.80 16.55
CA SER A 219 63.01 -49.27 16.47
C SER A 219 63.42 -49.79 15.10
N VAL A 220 62.83 -49.24 14.03
CA VAL A 220 63.10 -49.65 12.63
C VAL A 220 64.55 -49.36 12.23
N THR A 221 65.15 -48.28 12.73
CA THR A 221 66.58 -47.97 12.52
C THR A 221 67.48 -49.01 13.16
N LYS A 222 67.25 -49.38 14.44
CA LYS A 222 68.02 -50.42 15.14
C LYS A 222 67.91 -51.79 14.48
N GLU A 223 66.76 -52.09 13.89
CA GLU A 223 66.52 -53.35 13.18
C GLU A 223 67.19 -53.37 11.79
N GLU A 224 67.22 -52.23 11.07
CA GLU A 224 68.01 -52.07 9.83
C GLU A 224 69.50 -52.26 10.08
N GLU A 225 70.05 -51.61 11.12
CA GLU A 225 71.46 -51.75 11.52
C GLU A 225 71.82 -53.18 11.92
N LYS A 226 70.90 -53.92 12.55
CA LYS A 226 71.08 -55.34 12.87
C LYS A 226 71.12 -56.19 11.61
N LEU A 227 70.12 -56.05 10.74
CA LEU A 227 70.04 -56.81 9.49
C LEU A 227 71.22 -56.50 8.55
N LYS A 228 71.74 -55.27 8.57
CA LYS A 228 72.96 -54.89 7.83
C LYS A 228 74.17 -55.71 8.28
N LYS A 229 74.37 -55.89 9.59
CA LYS A 229 75.47 -56.71 10.16
C LYS A 229 75.29 -58.20 9.88
N GLU A 230 74.05 -58.69 9.90
CA GLU A 230 73.72 -60.08 9.54
C GLU A 230 73.99 -60.35 8.04
N LEU A 231 73.68 -59.38 7.16
CA LEU A 231 74.05 -59.41 5.74
C LEU A 231 75.57 -59.33 5.51
N GLU A 232 76.29 -58.42 6.16
CA GLU A 232 77.76 -58.29 6.06
C GLU A 232 78.46 -59.60 6.47
N LYS A 233 77.94 -60.30 7.50
CA LYS A 233 78.41 -61.63 7.90
C LYS A 233 78.12 -62.69 6.84
N ALA A 234 76.89 -62.77 6.33
CA ALA A 234 76.51 -63.78 5.32
C ALA A 234 77.26 -63.59 3.99
N GLN A 235 77.52 -62.34 3.58
CA GLN A 235 78.39 -62.01 2.45
C GLN A 235 79.82 -62.53 2.67
N THR A 236 80.40 -62.28 3.85
CA THR A 236 81.76 -62.75 4.20
C THR A 236 81.87 -64.28 4.18
N GLU A 237 80.84 -65.00 4.66
CA GLU A 237 80.82 -66.48 4.63
C GLU A 237 80.72 -67.01 3.19
N TYR A 238 79.91 -66.38 2.32
CA TYR A 238 79.82 -66.71 0.89
C TYR A 238 81.14 -66.47 0.15
N ASP A 239 81.76 -65.29 0.31
CA ASP A 239 83.00 -64.94 -0.37
C ASP A 239 84.17 -65.86 0.04
N LYS A 240 84.22 -66.25 1.33
CA LYS A 240 85.16 -67.25 1.82
C LYS A 240 84.94 -68.61 1.15
N ALA A 241 83.72 -69.15 1.19
CA ALA A 241 83.42 -70.46 0.61
C ALA A 241 83.71 -70.49 -0.90
N LYS A 242 83.40 -69.39 -1.60
CA LYS A 242 83.69 -69.21 -3.02
C LYS A 242 85.18 -69.19 -3.32
N LYS A 243 85.99 -68.46 -2.55
CA LYS A 243 87.46 -68.44 -2.72
C LYS A 243 88.07 -69.83 -2.51
N GLU A 244 87.60 -70.56 -1.50
CA GLU A 244 88.06 -71.92 -1.22
C GLU A 244 87.69 -72.90 -2.37
N LEU A 245 86.56 -72.69 -3.06
CA LEU A 245 86.24 -73.42 -4.30
C LEU A 245 87.18 -73.04 -5.45
N GLU A 246 87.42 -71.75 -5.68
CA GLU A 246 88.33 -71.25 -6.72
C GLU A 246 89.79 -71.71 -6.54
N GLU A 247 90.20 -72.02 -5.31
CA GLU A 247 91.50 -72.62 -5.01
C GLU A 247 91.52 -74.14 -5.28
N LEU A 248 90.45 -74.87 -4.94
CA LEU A 248 90.33 -76.31 -5.23
C LEU A 248 90.21 -76.64 -6.73
N GLU A 249 89.68 -75.75 -7.57
CA GLU A 249 89.54 -75.98 -9.02
C GLU A 249 90.84 -75.75 -9.83
N LYS A 250 91.95 -75.38 -9.18
CA LYS A 250 93.27 -75.17 -9.81
C LYS A 250 94.03 -76.49 -10.01
N GLY A 251 93.94 -77.07 -11.21
CA GLY A 251 94.90 -78.08 -11.69
C GLY A 251 94.33 -79.12 -12.66
N LEU A 252 93.01 -79.37 -12.63
CA LEU A 252 92.39 -80.55 -13.25
C LEU A 252 92.17 -80.49 -14.78
N GLY A 253 92.80 -79.56 -15.52
CA GLY A 253 92.62 -79.39 -16.97
C GLY A 253 91.19 -79.02 -17.43
N TYR A 254 90.22 -78.94 -16.51
CA TYR A 254 88.81 -78.85 -16.83
C TYR A 254 88.42 -77.46 -17.38
N ASN A 255 87.77 -77.48 -18.56
CA ASN A 255 87.39 -76.30 -19.32
C ASN A 255 85.94 -75.88 -19.00
N ARG A 256 85.76 -74.66 -18.49
CA ARG A 256 84.44 -73.99 -18.35
C ARG A 256 84.48 -72.65 -19.05
N ILE A 257 83.30 -72.17 -19.46
CA ILE A 257 83.07 -70.77 -19.74
C ILE A 257 82.15 -70.26 -18.62
N VAL A 258 82.66 -69.36 -17.77
CA VAL A 258 81.98 -68.82 -16.60
C VAL A 258 81.39 -67.45 -16.93
N LEU A 259 80.14 -67.24 -16.54
CA LEU A 259 79.37 -66.01 -16.76
C LEU A 259 79.16 -65.26 -15.43
N SER A 260 79.11 -63.92 -15.48
CA SER A 260 78.61 -63.11 -14.36
C SER A 260 77.08 -63.24 -14.24
N ASP A 261 76.50 -62.85 -13.10
CA ASP A 261 75.04 -62.91 -12.93
C ASP A 261 74.31 -61.88 -13.79
N GLU A 262 74.94 -60.75 -14.08
CA GLU A 262 74.43 -59.73 -15.01
C GLU A 262 74.44 -60.26 -16.44
N TYR A 263 75.50 -60.98 -16.84
CA TYR A 263 75.59 -61.61 -18.15
C TYR A 263 74.56 -62.72 -18.34
N LYS A 264 74.37 -63.58 -17.31
CA LYS A 264 73.32 -64.62 -17.31
C LYS A 264 71.94 -64.01 -17.53
N LYS A 265 71.62 -62.93 -16.81
CA LYS A 265 70.36 -62.18 -16.96
C LYS A 265 70.25 -61.54 -18.34
N ALA A 266 71.31 -60.96 -18.88
CA ALA A 266 71.29 -60.25 -20.15
C ALA A 266 71.18 -61.18 -21.37
N VAL A 267 71.93 -62.29 -21.41
CA VAL A 267 71.95 -63.21 -22.57
C VAL A 267 70.61 -63.93 -22.76
N VAL A 268 69.87 -64.20 -21.68
CA VAL A 268 68.51 -64.75 -21.76
C VAL A 268 67.51 -63.71 -22.31
N LYS A 269 67.73 -62.41 -22.00
CA LYS A 269 66.82 -61.31 -22.35
C LYS A 269 66.98 -60.76 -23.77
N VAL A 270 68.20 -60.74 -24.32
CA VAL A 270 68.55 -59.95 -25.51
C VAL A 270 67.61 -60.20 -26.70
N TYR A 271 67.20 -61.44 -26.92
CA TYR A 271 66.21 -61.81 -27.94
C TYR A 271 64.95 -62.48 -27.34
N ASP A 272 64.54 -62.15 -26.12
CA ASP A 272 63.25 -62.57 -25.60
C ASP A 272 62.12 -61.80 -26.31
N LYS A 273 61.20 -62.54 -26.95
CA LYS A 273 60.08 -61.96 -27.71
C LYS A 273 59.09 -61.18 -26.85
N ASN A 274 59.05 -61.46 -25.54
CA ASN A 274 58.09 -60.86 -24.61
C ASN A 274 58.55 -59.51 -24.02
N LEU A 275 59.82 -59.12 -24.23
CA LEU A 275 60.39 -57.90 -23.65
C LEU A 275 60.34 -56.70 -24.60
N THR A 276 60.28 -55.50 -24.02
CA THR A 276 60.30 -54.25 -24.80
C THR A 276 61.65 -54.00 -25.46
N GLU A 277 61.64 -53.19 -26.53
CA GLU A 277 62.86 -52.77 -27.24
C GLU A 277 63.88 -52.07 -26.33
N LYS A 278 63.42 -51.37 -25.29
CA LYS A 278 64.30 -50.75 -24.29
C LYS A 278 65.00 -51.83 -23.44
N GLU A 279 64.25 -52.80 -22.91
CA GLU A 279 64.82 -53.87 -22.07
C GLU A 279 65.81 -54.76 -22.83
N LYS A 280 65.60 -54.93 -24.14
CA LYS A 280 66.57 -55.58 -25.02
C LYS A 280 67.87 -54.78 -25.12
N LYS A 281 67.79 -53.48 -25.42
CA LYS A 281 68.96 -52.59 -25.50
C LYS A 281 69.68 -52.40 -24.16
N ASP A 282 68.95 -52.40 -23.05
CA ASP A 282 69.52 -52.44 -21.70
C ASP A 282 70.33 -53.73 -21.47
N ALA A 283 69.89 -54.87 -22.04
CA ALA A 283 70.63 -56.13 -22.00
C ALA A 283 71.82 -56.15 -22.98
N GLU A 284 71.69 -55.66 -24.22
CA GLU A 284 72.78 -55.51 -25.19
C GLU A 284 73.94 -54.69 -24.60
N ALA A 285 73.64 -53.58 -23.91
CA ALA A 285 74.64 -52.75 -23.25
C ALA A 285 75.43 -53.51 -22.16
N ILE A 286 74.77 -54.39 -21.40
CA ILE A 286 75.43 -55.27 -20.42
C ILE A 286 76.31 -56.31 -21.11
N LEU A 287 75.82 -56.92 -22.21
CA LEU A 287 76.58 -57.92 -22.97
C LEU A 287 77.84 -57.32 -23.59
N ILE A 288 77.74 -56.16 -24.26
CA ILE A 288 78.89 -55.45 -24.84
C ILE A 288 79.86 -55.01 -23.73
N GLY A 289 79.36 -54.41 -22.66
CA GLY A 289 80.16 -53.84 -21.58
C GLY A 289 80.95 -54.86 -20.74
N GLN A 290 80.54 -56.13 -20.74
CA GLN A 290 81.25 -57.21 -20.04
C GLN A 290 81.99 -58.18 -20.96
N ALA A 291 81.77 -58.14 -22.28
CA ALA A 291 82.33 -59.10 -23.23
C ALA A 291 83.86 -59.23 -23.14
N ASP A 292 84.62 -58.13 -23.14
CA ASP A 292 86.10 -58.21 -23.10
C ASP A 292 86.60 -58.88 -21.81
N ASN A 293 86.06 -58.46 -20.66
CA ASN A 293 86.48 -58.95 -19.35
C ASN A 293 86.19 -60.44 -19.17
N LEU A 294 85.02 -60.91 -19.62
CA LEU A 294 84.65 -62.32 -19.56
C LEU A 294 85.38 -63.15 -20.63
N LYS A 295 85.70 -62.57 -21.80
CA LYS A 295 86.52 -63.20 -22.84
C LYS A 295 87.98 -63.34 -22.44
N ALA A 296 88.50 -62.40 -21.64
CA ALA A 296 89.86 -62.43 -21.10
C ALA A 296 90.01 -63.34 -19.88
N SER A 297 88.97 -63.52 -19.05
CA SER A 297 89.02 -64.44 -17.90
C SER A 297 88.84 -65.91 -18.29
N ASN A 298 88.03 -66.19 -19.31
CA ASN A 298 87.80 -67.54 -19.82
C ASN A 298 88.91 -67.97 -20.80
N ASN A 299 89.71 -68.96 -20.41
CA ASN A 299 90.88 -69.41 -21.16
C ASN A 299 90.93 -70.94 -21.27
N PHE A 300 91.26 -71.44 -22.46
CA PHE A 300 91.44 -72.86 -22.70
C PHE A 300 92.58 -73.44 -21.84
N LYS A 301 92.30 -74.57 -21.19
CA LYS A 301 93.27 -75.36 -20.44
C LYS A 301 93.55 -76.64 -21.23
N PRO A 302 94.78 -76.87 -21.73
CA PRO A 302 95.12 -78.13 -22.39
C PRO A 302 95.06 -79.29 -21.40
N ASN A 303 94.52 -80.42 -21.83
CA ASN A 303 94.50 -81.65 -21.04
C ASN A 303 95.74 -82.50 -21.40
N PRO A 304 96.65 -82.81 -20.45
CA PRO A 304 97.87 -83.56 -20.75
C PRO A 304 97.64 -85.00 -21.22
N ASN A 305 96.40 -85.51 -21.03
CA ASN A 305 95.94 -86.83 -21.41
C ASN A 305 95.22 -86.88 -22.79
N ASP A 306 95.10 -85.75 -23.50
CA ASP A 306 94.58 -85.75 -24.88
C ASP A 306 95.49 -86.55 -25.81
N ASP A 307 94.92 -87.18 -26.85
CA ASP A 307 95.71 -87.88 -27.87
C ASP A 307 96.65 -86.93 -28.61
N LYS A 308 97.90 -87.38 -28.77
CA LYS A 308 99.04 -86.67 -29.33
C LYS A 308 99.31 -87.07 -30.79
N THR A 309 98.56 -88.05 -31.31
CA THR A 309 98.52 -88.42 -32.72
C THR A 309 98.24 -87.20 -33.61
N LYS A 310 98.97 -87.11 -34.74
CA LYS A 310 98.91 -85.97 -35.65
C LYS A 310 97.89 -86.18 -36.76
N ILE A 311 96.89 -85.31 -36.79
CA ILE A 311 95.81 -85.26 -37.78
C ILE A 311 96.23 -84.28 -38.89
N LYS A 312 96.42 -84.78 -40.12
CA LYS A 312 96.89 -83.98 -41.26
C LYS A 312 95.79 -83.43 -42.16
N ASP A 313 94.60 -84.04 -42.11
CA ASP A 313 93.46 -83.71 -42.95
C ASP A 313 92.21 -83.68 -42.06
N ILE A 314 91.79 -82.49 -41.65
CA ILE A 314 90.62 -82.32 -40.77
C ILE A 314 89.29 -82.39 -41.53
N ASN A 315 89.32 -82.51 -42.87
CA ASN A 315 88.15 -82.88 -43.67
C ASN A 315 87.88 -84.39 -43.66
N LYS A 316 88.68 -85.18 -42.92
CA LYS A 316 88.56 -86.65 -42.82
C LYS A 316 88.76 -87.15 -41.39
N LEU A 317 88.14 -86.47 -40.42
CA LEU A 317 88.11 -86.94 -39.04
C LEU A 317 87.37 -88.29 -38.95
N THR A 318 87.91 -89.21 -38.15
CA THR A 318 87.24 -90.50 -37.88
C THR A 318 86.02 -90.28 -36.99
N LYS A 319 85.03 -91.18 -37.07
CA LYS A 319 83.81 -91.09 -36.25
C LYS A 319 84.11 -90.98 -34.75
N ASP A 320 85.14 -91.67 -34.26
CA ASP A 320 85.56 -91.61 -32.85
C ASP A 320 86.23 -90.26 -32.48
N GLN A 321 86.96 -89.63 -33.40
CA GLN A 321 87.48 -88.27 -33.20
C GLN A 321 86.33 -87.24 -33.18
N VAL A 322 85.39 -87.32 -34.11
CA VAL A 322 84.20 -86.44 -34.13
C VAL A 322 83.35 -86.66 -32.88
N LYS A 323 83.23 -87.90 -32.39
CA LYS A 323 82.59 -88.25 -31.12
C LYS A 323 83.28 -87.61 -29.92
N GLU A 324 84.61 -87.72 -29.80
CA GLU A 324 85.38 -87.11 -28.71
C GLU A 324 85.22 -85.59 -28.70
N LEU A 325 85.30 -84.96 -29.87
CA LEU A 325 85.12 -83.51 -30.06
C LEU A 325 83.69 -83.07 -29.72
N SER A 326 82.68 -83.83 -30.15
CA SER A 326 81.27 -83.60 -29.83
C SER A 326 81.00 -83.72 -28.33
N LEU A 327 81.60 -84.69 -27.65
CA LEU A 327 81.46 -84.88 -26.19
C LEU A 327 82.16 -83.77 -25.41
N PHE A 328 83.35 -83.34 -25.84
CA PHE A 328 84.06 -82.21 -25.25
C PHE A 328 83.28 -80.89 -25.41
N ALA A 329 82.73 -80.63 -26.59
CA ALA A 329 81.84 -79.48 -26.81
C ALA A 329 80.58 -79.56 -25.95
N SER A 330 79.94 -80.74 -25.87
CA SER A 330 78.74 -80.97 -25.07
C SER A 330 78.96 -80.67 -23.59
N ASP A 331 80.12 -81.03 -23.02
CA ASP A 331 80.45 -80.74 -21.62
C ASP A 331 80.60 -79.23 -21.34
N ILE A 332 81.32 -78.49 -22.19
CA ILE A 332 81.45 -77.03 -22.06
C ILE A 332 80.08 -76.34 -22.23
N ILE A 333 79.30 -76.75 -23.23
CA ILE A 333 77.98 -76.18 -23.49
C ILE A 333 77.02 -76.50 -22.33
N ASN A 334 77.07 -77.71 -21.77
CA ASN A 334 76.25 -78.05 -20.61
C ASN A 334 76.67 -77.24 -19.37
N GLY A 335 77.97 -77.03 -19.14
CA GLY A 335 78.45 -76.10 -18.11
C GLY A 335 77.98 -74.65 -18.29
N LEU A 336 77.72 -74.21 -19.53
CA LEU A 336 77.06 -72.92 -19.82
C LEU A 336 75.54 -72.97 -19.60
N ARG A 337 74.87 -74.04 -20.01
CA ARG A 337 73.41 -74.21 -19.89
C ARG A 337 72.97 -74.39 -18.43
N ASP A 338 73.76 -75.07 -17.61
CA ASP A 338 73.57 -75.19 -16.16
C ASP A 338 73.52 -73.80 -15.49
N GLN A 339 74.43 -72.90 -15.87
CA GLN A 339 74.48 -71.51 -15.37
C GLN A 339 73.26 -70.67 -15.79
N LEU A 340 72.47 -71.13 -16.76
CA LEU A 340 71.34 -70.42 -17.35
C LEU A 340 69.99 -71.13 -17.13
N GLY A 341 69.98 -72.30 -16.48
CA GLY A 341 68.78 -73.14 -16.31
C GLY A 341 68.23 -73.71 -17.61
N ALA A 342 69.07 -73.88 -18.64
CA ALA A 342 68.69 -74.39 -19.95
C ALA A 342 68.92 -75.91 -20.09
N VAL A 343 68.19 -76.55 -21.00
CA VAL A 343 68.23 -78.02 -21.17
C VAL A 343 69.56 -78.50 -21.74
N PRO A 344 70.17 -79.58 -21.21
CA PRO A 344 71.49 -80.04 -21.65
C PRO A 344 71.48 -80.55 -23.10
N THR A 345 72.62 -80.35 -23.76
CA THR A 345 72.99 -81.08 -24.97
C THR A 345 73.31 -82.53 -24.65
N VAL A 346 73.04 -83.45 -25.59
CA VAL A 346 73.44 -84.86 -25.55
C VAL A 346 74.07 -85.25 -26.90
N VAL A 347 75.02 -86.17 -26.89
CA VAL A 347 75.69 -86.66 -28.13
C VAL A 347 75.16 -88.04 -28.48
N THR A 348 74.87 -88.27 -29.77
CA THR A 348 74.19 -89.45 -30.30
C THR A 348 74.81 -89.88 -31.63
N SER A 349 74.59 -91.14 -32.04
CA SER A 349 75.11 -91.64 -33.32
C SER A 349 74.62 -90.84 -34.52
N SER A 350 73.37 -90.37 -34.48
CA SER A 350 72.81 -89.51 -35.53
C SER A 350 73.27 -88.06 -35.44
N SER A 351 73.58 -87.51 -34.26
CA SER A 351 74.13 -86.15 -34.19
C SER A 351 75.58 -86.07 -34.66
N ILE A 352 76.37 -87.12 -34.42
CA ILE A 352 77.72 -87.28 -34.99
C ILE A 352 77.64 -87.43 -36.52
N ASP A 353 76.84 -88.38 -37.01
CA ASP A 353 76.68 -88.63 -38.46
C ASP A 353 76.08 -87.43 -39.22
N PHE A 354 75.11 -86.74 -38.63
CA PHE A 354 74.56 -85.49 -39.17
C PHE A 354 75.59 -84.37 -39.26
N ALA A 355 76.50 -84.24 -38.28
CA ALA A 355 77.59 -83.27 -38.34
C ALA A 355 78.55 -83.58 -39.50
N MET A 356 79.02 -84.83 -39.57
CA MET A 356 79.93 -85.31 -40.63
C MET A 356 79.33 -85.15 -42.03
N LYS A 357 78.03 -85.44 -42.20
CA LYS A 357 77.36 -85.24 -43.49
C LYS A 357 77.22 -83.77 -43.89
N VAL A 358 77.02 -82.85 -42.94
CA VAL A 358 76.95 -81.43 -43.26
C VAL A 358 78.32 -80.88 -43.67
N THR A 359 79.39 -81.26 -42.97
CA THR A 359 80.78 -80.89 -43.34
C THR A 359 81.21 -81.54 -44.66
N ASP A 360 80.81 -82.79 -44.93
CA ASP A 360 81.00 -83.46 -46.23
C ASP A 360 80.30 -82.71 -47.38
N GLU A 361 79.09 -82.16 -47.19
CA GLU A 361 78.44 -81.34 -48.22
C GLU A 361 79.14 -79.99 -48.44
N VAL A 362 79.67 -79.35 -47.38
CA VAL A 362 80.50 -78.13 -47.50
C VAL A 362 81.76 -78.43 -48.32
N ASN A 363 82.44 -79.55 -48.03
CA ASN A 363 83.62 -80.00 -48.76
C ASN A 363 83.30 -80.37 -50.22
N THR A 364 82.24 -81.16 -50.45
CA THR A 364 81.83 -81.64 -51.78
C THR A 364 81.40 -80.50 -52.70
N SER A 365 80.79 -79.44 -52.16
CA SER A 365 80.44 -78.22 -52.91
C SER A 365 81.55 -77.17 -52.96
N ASN A 366 82.67 -77.39 -52.24
CA ASN A 366 83.74 -76.42 -51.99
C ASN A 366 83.20 -75.04 -51.53
N HIS A 367 82.22 -75.05 -50.63
CA HIS A 367 81.49 -73.85 -50.22
C HIS A 367 82.32 -72.98 -49.27
N ASP A 368 82.64 -71.75 -49.70
CA ASP A 368 83.31 -70.75 -48.86
C ASP A 368 82.31 -70.15 -47.85
N THR A 369 82.09 -70.89 -46.75
CA THR A 369 81.24 -70.46 -45.62
C THR A 369 81.57 -69.07 -45.08
N TRP A 370 82.83 -68.64 -45.17
CA TRP A 370 83.23 -67.31 -44.69
C TRP A 370 82.72 -66.18 -45.60
N THR A 371 82.74 -66.35 -46.92
CA THR A 371 82.19 -65.34 -47.85
C THR A 371 80.68 -65.49 -48.06
N ASN A 372 80.19 -66.73 -48.15
CA ASN A 372 78.87 -67.04 -48.68
C ASN A 372 77.83 -67.39 -47.59
N SER A 373 78.15 -67.15 -46.31
CA SER A 373 77.38 -67.63 -45.15
C SER A 373 77.25 -69.17 -45.11
N HIS A 374 76.37 -69.70 -44.29
CA HIS A 374 76.16 -71.15 -44.13
C HIS A 374 75.83 -71.87 -45.45
N ASN A 375 76.24 -73.14 -45.59
CA ASN A 375 75.84 -73.99 -46.71
C ASN A 375 74.38 -74.47 -46.54
N GLU A 376 73.42 -73.56 -46.76
CA GLU A 376 72.00 -73.88 -46.65
C GLU A 376 71.57 -75.04 -47.55
N ALA A 377 72.20 -75.21 -48.73
CA ALA A 377 71.86 -76.27 -49.67
C ALA A 377 72.22 -77.65 -49.11
N GLY A 378 73.47 -77.81 -48.65
CA GLY A 378 73.93 -79.02 -47.96
C GLY A 378 73.13 -79.32 -46.69
N ILE A 379 72.89 -78.30 -45.87
CA ILE A 379 72.12 -78.46 -44.61
C ILE A 379 70.67 -78.89 -44.88
N LYS A 380 70.00 -78.31 -45.89
CA LYS A 380 68.64 -78.74 -46.30
C LYS A 380 68.64 -80.18 -46.81
N LYS A 381 69.63 -80.57 -47.62
CA LYS A 381 69.80 -81.93 -48.14
C LYS A 381 69.95 -82.96 -47.01
N VAL A 382 70.88 -82.73 -46.08
CA VAL A 382 71.12 -83.64 -44.95
C VAL A 382 69.95 -83.64 -43.96
N ALA A 383 69.31 -82.49 -43.70
CA ALA A 383 68.08 -82.42 -42.92
C ALA A 383 66.97 -83.32 -43.50
N LYS A 384 66.81 -83.30 -44.84
CA LYS A 384 65.85 -84.15 -45.57
C LYS A 384 66.10 -85.65 -45.39
N GLU A 385 67.37 -86.10 -45.46
CA GLU A 385 67.74 -87.50 -45.20
C GLU A 385 67.33 -87.97 -43.80
N TYR A 386 67.35 -87.05 -42.83
CA TYR A 386 66.97 -87.32 -41.44
C TYR A 386 65.47 -87.11 -41.14
N GLY A 387 64.67 -86.71 -42.13
CA GLY A 387 63.26 -86.36 -41.95
C GLY A 387 63.04 -85.08 -41.12
N LEU A 388 64.06 -84.20 -41.06
CA LEU A 388 64.03 -82.94 -40.33
C LEU A 388 63.51 -81.79 -41.21
N PRO A 389 62.96 -80.72 -40.62
CA PRO A 389 62.59 -79.49 -41.35
C PRO A 389 63.73 -78.92 -42.22
N GLU A 390 63.50 -78.79 -43.53
CA GLU A 390 64.49 -78.25 -44.47
C GLU A 390 64.74 -76.76 -44.25
N GLY A 391 65.87 -76.40 -43.61
CA GLY A 391 66.30 -75.02 -43.42
C GLY A 391 67.57 -74.91 -42.58
N GLN A 392 68.16 -73.71 -42.51
CA GLN A 392 69.22 -73.44 -41.53
C GLN A 392 68.62 -73.24 -40.14
N TYR A 393 68.49 -74.35 -39.42
CA TYR A 393 67.96 -74.39 -38.04
C TYR A 393 68.93 -75.10 -37.07
N TYR A 394 70.12 -75.47 -37.54
CA TYR A 394 70.94 -76.52 -36.93
C TYR A 394 72.37 -76.08 -36.61
N GLU A 395 73.01 -75.30 -37.50
CA GLU A 395 74.43 -75.01 -37.38
C GLU A 395 74.70 -73.67 -36.68
N ASN A 396 75.66 -73.69 -35.76
CA ASN A 396 76.41 -72.49 -35.41
C ASN A 396 77.84 -72.68 -35.92
N TRP A 397 78.38 -71.68 -36.60
CA TRP A 397 79.64 -71.82 -37.34
C TRP A 397 80.68 -70.80 -36.90
N ALA A 398 81.91 -71.25 -36.66
CA ALA A 398 83.02 -70.38 -36.31
C ALA A 398 84.23 -70.67 -37.21
N GLY A 399 84.58 -69.70 -38.07
CA GLY A 399 85.80 -69.75 -38.87
C GLY A 399 87.02 -69.13 -38.18
N SER A 400 88.22 -69.56 -38.56
CA SER A 400 89.45 -68.81 -38.32
C SER A 400 90.56 -69.14 -39.32
N THR A 401 91.33 -68.14 -39.70
CA THR A 401 92.51 -68.24 -40.58
C THR A 401 93.77 -68.73 -39.84
N ASP A 402 93.68 -69.05 -38.55
CA ASP A 402 94.75 -69.69 -37.76
C ASP A 402 94.83 -71.20 -38.07
N VAL A 403 95.23 -71.52 -39.30
CA VAL A 403 95.32 -72.88 -39.84
C VAL A 403 96.67 -73.53 -39.54
N LEU A 404 96.67 -74.84 -39.28
CA LEU A 404 97.87 -75.62 -39.01
C LEU A 404 98.14 -76.61 -40.15
N THR A 405 99.40 -77.01 -40.31
CA THR A 405 99.78 -78.10 -41.22
C THR A 405 99.41 -79.48 -40.65
N GLU A 406 99.43 -79.63 -39.33
CA GLU A 406 99.00 -80.83 -38.60
C GLU A 406 98.42 -80.43 -37.22
N TYR A 407 97.34 -81.10 -36.81
CA TYR A 407 96.59 -80.83 -35.58
C TYR A 407 96.79 -81.97 -34.57
N THR A 408 96.77 -81.68 -33.27
CA THR A 408 96.50 -82.68 -32.21
C THR A 408 95.03 -82.64 -31.79
N MET A 409 94.58 -83.65 -31.03
CA MET A 409 93.24 -83.61 -30.42
C MET A 409 93.07 -82.39 -29.49
N SER A 410 94.13 -81.98 -28.78
CA SER A 410 94.10 -80.79 -27.93
C SER A 410 93.99 -79.48 -28.72
N ASP A 411 94.57 -79.40 -29.94
CA ASP A 411 94.41 -78.25 -30.82
C ASP A 411 92.96 -78.11 -31.32
N LEU A 412 92.31 -79.23 -31.68
CA LEU A 412 90.90 -79.23 -32.10
C LEU A 412 89.97 -78.87 -30.92
N LYS A 413 90.23 -79.41 -29.72
CA LYS A 413 89.52 -79.03 -28.48
C LYS A 413 89.71 -77.54 -28.13
N LYS A 414 90.92 -76.99 -28.28
CA LYS A 414 91.19 -75.55 -28.13
C LYS A 414 90.33 -74.72 -29.08
N ARG A 415 90.23 -75.15 -30.35
CA ARG A 415 89.44 -74.46 -31.39
C ARG A 415 87.94 -74.50 -31.10
N ILE A 416 87.43 -75.61 -30.56
CA ILE A 416 86.06 -75.70 -30.02
C ILE A 416 85.85 -74.70 -28.86
N TYR A 417 86.75 -74.68 -27.87
CA TYR A 417 86.62 -73.79 -26.71
C TYR A 417 86.64 -72.31 -27.11
N GLU A 418 87.59 -71.90 -27.94
CA GLU A 418 87.71 -70.51 -28.41
C GLU A 418 86.52 -70.12 -29.32
N SER A 419 85.96 -71.05 -30.10
CA SER A 419 84.73 -70.81 -30.87
C SER A 419 83.52 -70.55 -29.96
N LEU A 420 83.31 -71.41 -28.95
CA LEU A 420 82.25 -71.22 -27.94
C LEU A 420 82.43 -69.90 -27.17
N LYS A 421 83.67 -69.54 -26.84
CA LYS A 421 84.01 -68.27 -26.19
C LYS A 421 83.75 -67.06 -27.10
N ASN A 422 84.04 -67.18 -28.40
CA ASN A 422 83.74 -66.14 -29.40
C ASN A 422 82.24 -65.93 -29.58
N PHE A 423 81.45 -67.00 -29.66
CA PHE A 423 79.98 -66.91 -29.68
C PHE A 423 79.44 -66.24 -28.41
N MET A 424 79.84 -66.73 -27.23
CA MET A 424 79.31 -66.23 -25.96
C MET A 424 79.65 -64.76 -25.70
N PHE A 425 80.85 -64.32 -26.08
CA PHE A 425 81.34 -62.95 -25.83
C PHE A 425 81.53 -62.16 -27.13
N SER A 426 80.56 -62.29 -28.03
CA SER A 426 80.37 -61.41 -29.17
C SER A 426 79.93 -60.00 -28.70
N LYS A 427 80.17 -59.00 -29.56
CA LYS A 427 79.80 -57.59 -29.37
C LYS A 427 78.86 -57.05 -30.46
N THR A 428 78.50 -57.88 -31.43
CA THR A 428 77.81 -57.46 -32.66
C THR A 428 76.50 -58.21 -32.90
N GLU A 429 76.38 -59.44 -32.40
CA GLU A 429 75.17 -60.27 -32.42
C GLU A 429 75.26 -61.29 -31.28
N TRP A 430 74.13 -61.89 -30.89
CA TRP A 430 74.11 -62.97 -29.88
C TRP A 430 73.22 -64.16 -30.31
N TYR A 431 72.97 -64.32 -31.61
CA TYR A 431 72.21 -65.45 -32.14
C TYR A 431 72.99 -66.74 -31.93
N HIS A 432 74.32 -66.71 -32.11
CA HIS A 432 75.14 -67.86 -31.78
C HIS A 432 75.20 -68.14 -30.27
N ALA A 433 75.33 -67.10 -29.42
CA ALA A 433 75.29 -67.26 -27.96
C ALA A 433 73.97 -67.89 -27.49
N THR A 434 72.84 -67.38 -27.97
CA THR A 434 71.50 -67.85 -27.60
C THR A 434 71.17 -69.22 -28.20
N GLY A 435 71.65 -69.52 -29.41
CA GLY A 435 71.53 -70.83 -30.06
C GLY A 435 72.31 -71.92 -29.32
N ILE A 436 73.59 -71.67 -29.06
CA ILE A 436 74.46 -72.58 -28.28
C ILE A 436 73.89 -72.82 -26.87
N THR A 437 73.39 -71.78 -26.20
CA THR A 437 72.84 -71.91 -24.83
C THR A 437 71.39 -72.39 -24.77
N SER A 438 70.67 -72.50 -25.90
CA SER A 438 69.21 -72.76 -25.89
C SER A 438 68.46 -71.72 -25.02
N THR A 439 68.69 -70.44 -25.30
CA THR A 439 68.04 -69.30 -24.64
C THR A 439 67.41 -68.34 -25.66
N GLY A 440 66.73 -67.28 -25.21
CA GLY A 440 66.03 -66.33 -26.09
C GLY A 440 65.06 -67.02 -27.06
N ILE A 441 65.14 -66.68 -28.35
CA ILE A 441 64.31 -67.30 -29.40
C ILE A 441 64.59 -68.80 -29.64
N TYR A 442 65.73 -69.33 -29.17
CA TYR A 442 66.15 -70.72 -29.37
C TYR A 442 65.86 -71.62 -28.16
N LYS A 443 65.17 -71.09 -27.14
CA LYS A 443 64.81 -71.82 -25.92
C LYS A 443 63.97 -73.06 -26.24
N ILE A 444 64.49 -74.24 -25.90
CA ILE A 444 63.73 -75.49 -25.89
C ILE A 444 62.94 -75.56 -24.58
N GLU A 445 61.61 -75.65 -24.69
CA GLU A 445 60.71 -75.72 -23.53
C GLU A 445 60.42 -77.16 -23.10
N ASN A 446 59.70 -77.32 -21.98
CA ASN A 446 59.11 -78.58 -21.51
C ASN A 446 60.09 -79.76 -21.38
N GLY A 447 61.35 -79.49 -20.99
CA GLY A 447 62.35 -80.53 -20.73
C GLY A 447 62.87 -81.28 -21.97
N GLY A 448 62.64 -80.74 -23.17
CA GLY A 448 63.11 -81.33 -24.42
C GLY A 448 64.64 -81.47 -24.48
N LYS A 449 65.13 -82.51 -25.16
CA LYS A 449 66.58 -82.71 -25.41
C LYS A 449 67.09 -81.91 -26.61
N SER A 450 68.41 -81.75 -26.66
CA SER A 450 69.16 -81.03 -27.69
C SER A 450 70.32 -81.92 -28.14
N TYR A 451 70.33 -82.38 -29.39
CA TYR A 451 71.26 -83.38 -29.90
C TYR A 451 72.43 -82.69 -30.62
N LEU A 452 73.65 -82.83 -30.11
CA LEU A 452 74.84 -82.11 -30.59
C LEU A 452 75.81 -83.04 -31.34
N GLY A 453 76.31 -82.57 -32.47
CA GLY A 453 77.55 -83.02 -33.09
C GLY A 453 78.44 -81.82 -33.41
N VAL A 454 79.76 -81.98 -33.34
CA VAL A 454 80.73 -80.94 -33.68
C VAL A 454 81.82 -81.53 -34.55
N ASP A 455 81.98 -80.96 -35.74
CA ASP A 455 82.95 -81.40 -36.74
C ASP A 455 83.64 -80.19 -37.44
N PHE A 456 84.64 -80.46 -38.27
CA PHE A 456 85.52 -79.46 -38.86
C PHE A 456 85.48 -79.45 -40.40
N VAL A 457 85.81 -78.29 -40.97
CA VAL A 457 86.15 -78.12 -42.39
C VAL A 457 87.46 -77.34 -42.48
N ASP A 458 88.36 -77.74 -43.37
CA ASP A 458 89.53 -76.99 -43.82
C ASP A 458 89.27 -76.54 -45.28
N HIS A 459 88.92 -75.27 -45.43
CA HIS A 459 88.57 -74.68 -46.72
C HIS A 459 89.76 -73.94 -47.33
N LYS A 460 90.06 -74.26 -48.59
CA LYS A 460 91.18 -73.71 -49.36
C LYS A 460 90.68 -73.23 -50.73
N SER A 461 90.63 -71.91 -50.89
CA SER A 461 90.43 -71.24 -52.17
C SER A 461 91.61 -70.33 -52.49
N ASN A 462 91.74 -69.89 -53.75
CA ASN A 462 92.84 -69.05 -54.22
C ASN A 462 93.03 -67.74 -53.41
N ASN A 463 91.97 -67.28 -52.72
CA ASN A 463 91.96 -66.01 -51.99
C ASN A 463 91.84 -66.19 -50.45
N ARG A 464 91.56 -67.39 -49.93
CA ARG A 464 91.47 -67.64 -48.48
C ARG A 464 91.71 -69.11 -48.11
N HIS A 465 92.43 -69.31 -47.01
CA HIS A 465 92.63 -70.60 -46.34
C HIS A 465 92.20 -70.42 -44.87
N TYR A 466 91.24 -71.21 -44.41
CA TYR A 466 90.71 -71.15 -43.05
C TYR A 466 90.16 -72.52 -42.62
N TYR A 467 90.10 -72.77 -41.31
CA TYR A 467 89.27 -73.85 -40.78
C TYR A 467 87.94 -73.29 -40.27
N GLY A 468 86.88 -74.07 -40.41
CA GLY A 468 85.56 -73.85 -39.81
C GLY A 468 85.26 -74.92 -38.76
N VAL A 469 84.64 -74.51 -37.65
CA VAL A 469 84.07 -75.41 -36.64
C VAL A 469 82.56 -75.37 -36.77
N HIS A 470 81.95 -76.53 -37.04
CA HIS A 470 80.54 -76.68 -37.35
C HIS A 470 79.83 -77.32 -36.15
N PHE A 471 79.05 -76.53 -35.40
CA PHE A 471 78.29 -76.99 -34.23
C PHE A 471 76.85 -77.30 -34.63
N LEU A 472 76.57 -78.56 -34.97
CA LEU A 472 75.24 -79.02 -35.41
C LEU A 472 74.39 -79.44 -34.21
N THR A 473 73.30 -78.70 -33.98
CA THR A 473 72.39 -78.90 -32.85
C THR A 473 70.96 -79.17 -33.33
N VAL A 474 70.50 -80.42 -33.23
CA VAL A 474 69.10 -80.78 -33.51
C VAL A 474 68.28 -80.70 -32.22
N GLY A 475 67.38 -79.73 -32.11
CA GLY A 475 66.39 -79.68 -31.03
C GLY A 475 65.33 -80.78 -31.16
N SER A 476 64.92 -81.38 -30.04
CA SER A 476 63.79 -82.34 -29.99
C SER A 476 62.46 -81.76 -30.50
N ASN A 477 62.30 -80.43 -30.44
CA ASN A 477 61.20 -79.69 -31.07
C ASN A 477 61.21 -79.73 -32.61
N TYR A 478 62.32 -80.07 -33.27
CA TYR A 478 62.37 -80.32 -34.71
C TYR A 478 62.00 -81.78 -35.04
N LEU A 479 62.40 -82.74 -34.21
CA LEU A 479 61.98 -84.14 -34.34
C LEU A 479 60.44 -84.26 -34.28
N ASN A 480 59.81 -83.51 -33.37
CA ASN A 480 58.35 -83.48 -33.26
C ASN A 480 57.67 -82.74 -34.42
N ARG A 481 58.32 -81.72 -35.00
CA ARG A 481 57.78 -80.96 -36.16
C ARG A 481 57.78 -81.77 -37.46
N ALA A 482 58.62 -82.79 -37.59
CA ALA A 482 58.62 -83.71 -38.72
C ALA A 482 57.23 -84.33 -38.99
N ASN A 483 56.50 -84.66 -37.91
CA ASN A 483 55.19 -85.32 -37.98
C ASN A 483 54.11 -84.54 -38.76
N ASN A 484 54.27 -83.21 -38.95
CA ASN A 484 53.33 -82.41 -39.74
C ASN A 484 53.41 -82.66 -41.25
N ASN A 485 54.42 -83.39 -41.73
CA ASN A 485 54.63 -83.67 -43.16
C ASN A 485 54.57 -85.18 -43.47
N HIS A 486 53.79 -85.93 -42.68
CA HIS A 486 53.52 -87.38 -42.79
C HIS A 486 54.72 -88.35 -42.69
N ASN A 487 55.96 -87.88 -42.59
CA ASN A 487 57.13 -88.75 -42.36
C ASN A 487 57.64 -88.65 -40.92
N LYS A 488 58.10 -89.77 -40.34
CA LYS A 488 58.74 -89.79 -39.02
C LYS A 488 60.24 -89.55 -39.16
N SER A 489 60.79 -88.67 -38.35
CA SER A 489 62.25 -88.50 -38.23
C SER A 489 62.90 -89.83 -37.83
N ASN A 490 63.96 -90.22 -38.53
CA ASN A 490 64.75 -91.44 -38.26
C ASN A 490 65.93 -91.18 -37.30
N PHE A 491 66.12 -89.93 -36.87
CA PHE A 491 67.22 -89.48 -36.02
C PHE A 491 67.25 -90.20 -34.66
N ALA A 492 68.32 -90.94 -34.37
CA ALA A 492 68.44 -91.75 -33.17
C ALA A 492 68.68 -90.88 -31.92
N THR A 493 67.76 -90.96 -30.95
CA THR A 493 67.78 -90.15 -29.72
C THR A 493 68.51 -90.79 -28.53
N ASN A 494 69.06 -92.00 -28.72
CA ASN A 494 69.80 -92.71 -27.69
C ASN A 494 71.22 -92.11 -27.57
N PRO A 495 71.65 -91.66 -26.38
CA PRO A 495 72.97 -91.07 -26.21
C PRO A 495 74.08 -92.12 -26.34
N GLU A 496 75.16 -91.79 -27.06
CA GLU A 496 76.32 -92.70 -27.21
C GLU A 496 77.17 -92.79 -25.93
N ALA A 497 77.06 -91.80 -25.05
CA ALA A 497 77.60 -91.79 -23.70
C ALA A 497 76.73 -90.89 -22.82
N LYS A 498 76.74 -91.08 -21.50
CA LYS A 498 76.20 -90.07 -20.59
C LYS A 498 77.01 -88.78 -20.74
N THR A 499 76.33 -87.63 -20.73
CA THR A 499 76.93 -86.31 -20.81
C THR A 499 77.85 -86.00 -19.63
N GLY A 500 78.88 -85.19 -19.85
CA GLY A 500 80.05 -85.02 -18.95
C GLY A 500 79.77 -84.64 -17.48
N ALA A 501 78.57 -84.15 -17.17
CA ALA A 501 78.07 -83.91 -15.81
C ALA A 501 78.14 -85.14 -14.87
N GLU A 502 78.04 -86.37 -15.40
CA GLU A 502 78.24 -87.60 -14.60
C GLU A 502 79.65 -88.23 -14.77
N ASN A 503 80.37 -87.91 -15.85
CA ASN A 503 81.56 -88.68 -16.26
C ASN A 503 82.89 -87.89 -16.18
N SER A 504 82.88 -86.77 -15.47
CA SER A 504 84.10 -86.14 -14.96
C SER A 504 84.35 -86.60 -13.53
N GLU A 505 85.54 -87.13 -13.25
CA GLU A 505 86.05 -87.27 -11.88
C GLU A 505 86.37 -85.89 -11.28
N VAL A 506 85.35 -85.05 -11.11
CA VAL A 506 85.40 -83.90 -10.21
C VAL A 506 85.55 -84.48 -8.80
N PRO A 507 86.69 -84.26 -8.10
CA PRO A 507 86.91 -84.87 -6.80
C PRO A 507 85.82 -84.46 -5.80
N GLU A 508 85.45 -85.38 -4.89
CA GLU A 508 84.23 -85.25 -4.09
C GLU A 508 84.24 -84.03 -3.13
N ASN A 509 85.43 -83.56 -2.75
CA ASN A 509 85.61 -82.30 -2.04
C ASN A 509 85.17 -81.07 -2.88
N ILE A 510 85.41 -81.04 -4.19
CA ILE A 510 84.91 -79.98 -5.09
C ILE A 510 83.39 -80.06 -5.22
N LYS A 511 82.82 -81.27 -5.38
CA LYS A 511 81.34 -81.42 -5.45
C LYS A 511 80.67 -80.91 -4.17
N ASN A 512 81.21 -81.24 -3.01
CA ASN A 512 80.66 -80.79 -1.74
C ASN A 512 80.92 -79.29 -1.49
N LYS A 513 82.07 -78.74 -1.88
CA LYS A 513 82.31 -77.29 -1.78
C LYS A 513 81.41 -76.46 -2.71
N ARG A 514 81.06 -76.98 -3.89
CA ARG A 514 80.04 -76.37 -4.77
C ARG A 514 78.65 -76.32 -4.12
N LYS A 515 78.24 -77.35 -3.37
CA LYS A 515 76.99 -77.33 -2.59
C LYS A 515 77.05 -76.26 -1.50
N GLU A 516 78.13 -76.25 -0.71
CA GLU A 516 78.35 -75.26 0.36
C GLU A 516 78.30 -73.81 -0.15
N VAL A 517 78.91 -73.52 -1.31
CA VAL A 517 78.84 -72.19 -1.95
C VAL A 517 77.40 -71.83 -2.34
N ALA A 518 76.63 -72.76 -2.90
CA ALA A 518 75.22 -72.53 -3.27
C ALA A 518 74.32 -72.35 -2.03
N GLU A 519 74.59 -73.07 -0.94
CA GLU A 519 73.92 -72.90 0.35
C GLU A 519 74.23 -71.53 0.96
N LYS A 520 75.50 -71.10 0.99
CA LYS A 520 75.89 -69.75 1.44
C LYS A 520 75.39 -68.62 0.55
N GLU A 521 75.25 -68.86 -0.75
CA GLU A 521 74.55 -67.93 -1.65
C GLU A 521 73.07 -67.79 -1.31
N SER A 522 72.39 -68.91 -1.00
CA SER A 522 71.00 -68.93 -0.55
C SER A 522 70.82 -68.20 0.79
N GLU A 523 71.73 -68.37 1.73
CA GLU A 523 71.74 -67.65 3.02
C GLU A 523 71.95 -66.14 2.83
N LYS A 524 73.01 -65.72 2.11
CA LYS A 524 73.26 -64.33 1.71
C LYS A 524 72.00 -63.69 1.11
N ASN A 525 71.37 -64.36 0.14
CA ASN A 525 70.22 -63.82 -0.58
C ASN A 525 68.96 -63.66 0.31
N LYS A 526 68.80 -64.49 1.36
CA LYS A 526 67.74 -64.30 2.38
C LYS A 526 67.99 -63.05 3.22
N GLU A 527 69.24 -62.81 3.64
CA GLU A 527 69.58 -61.61 4.42
C GLU A 527 69.46 -60.32 3.58
N VAL A 528 69.83 -60.36 2.29
CA VAL A 528 69.58 -59.26 1.32
C VAL A 528 68.09 -58.92 1.26
N ALA A 529 67.20 -59.92 1.20
CA ALA A 529 65.76 -59.70 1.12
C ALA A 529 65.20 -59.05 2.41
N LYS A 530 65.61 -59.54 3.59
CA LYS A 530 65.24 -58.93 4.88
C LYS A 530 65.73 -57.49 4.99
N TYR A 531 67.00 -57.25 4.71
CA TYR A 531 67.64 -55.94 4.78
C TYR A 531 66.92 -54.92 3.89
N ASN A 532 66.71 -55.25 2.62
CA ASN A 532 66.01 -54.36 1.69
C ASN A 532 64.56 -54.06 2.11
N THR A 533 63.86 -55.05 2.68
CA THR A 533 62.50 -54.86 3.22
C THR A 533 62.49 -53.87 4.39
N LYS A 534 63.37 -54.06 5.38
CA LYS A 534 63.46 -53.16 6.55
C LYS A 534 63.92 -51.75 6.16
N LYS A 535 64.80 -51.63 5.15
CA LYS A 535 65.24 -50.35 4.59
C LYS A 535 64.10 -49.57 3.91
N GLN A 536 63.18 -50.25 3.22
CA GLN A 536 61.98 -49.61 2.68
C GLN A 536 61.04 -49.13 3.80
N GLU A 537 60.88 -49.92 4.88
CA GLU A 537 60.12 -49.49 6.07
C GLU A 537 60.75 -48.27 6.76
N LEU A 538 62.08 -48.19 6.79
CA LEU A 538 62.83 -47.06 7.34
C LEU A 538 62.57 -45.77 6.57
N GLU A 539 62.71 -45.78 5.23
CA GLU A 539 62.43 -44.59 4.41
C GLU A 539 60.96 -44.18 4.43
N ALA A 540 60.03 -45.13 4.49
CA ALA A 540 58.61 -44.84 4.68
C ALA A 540 58.35 -44.17 6.05
N SER A 541 58.99 -44.65 7.12
CA SER A 541 58.83 -44.11 8.47
C SER A 541 59.47 -42.73 8.63
N LYS A 542 60.64 -42.49 8.01
CA LYS A 542 61.26 -41.15 7.90
C LYS A 542 60.32 -40.16 7.20
N LYS A 543 59.71 -40.59 6.08
CA LYS A 543 58.78 -39.75 5.31
C LYS A 543 57.52 -39.40 6.09
N GLU A 544 56.89 -40.36 6.77
CA GLU A 544 55.70 -40.10 7.58
C GLU A 544 56.01 -39.16 8.76
N PHE A 545 57.14 -39.37 9.44
CA PHE A 545 57.60 -38.48 10.52
C PHE A 545 57.83 -37.05 10.00
N ALA A 546 58.63 -36.89 8.95
CA ALA A 546 58.94 -35.57 8.38
C ALA A 546 57.69 -34.82 7.87
N GLN A 547 56.74 -35.53 7.24
CA GLN A 547 55.49 -34.94 6.80
C GLN A 547 54.62 -34.43 7.96
N LEU A 548 54.59 -35.15 9.10
CA LEU A 548 53.85 -34.71 10.27
C LEU A 548 54.58 -33.56 11.00
N THR A 549 55.91 -33.59 11.09
CA THR A 549 56.72 -32.50 11.66
C THR A 549 56.57 -31.19 10.88
N ALA A 550 56.52 -31.25 9.54
CA ALA A 550 56.39 -30.08 8.68
C ALA A 550 54.98 -29.44 8.66
N SER A 551 54.01 -29.99 9.40
CA SER A 551 52.70 -29.36 9.57
C SER A 551 52.75 -28.29 10.67
N ASN A 552 52.20 -27.09 10.43
CA ASN A 552 52.13 -26.04 11.45
C ASN A 552 51.15 -26.42 12.59
N ASP A 553 51.47 -26.01 13.82
CA ASP A 553 50.53 -26.08 14.95
C ASP A 553 49.40 -25.06 14.79
N LYS A 554 48.18 -25.44 15.19
CA LYS A 554 46.96 -24.65 14.95
C LYS A 554 46.60 -23.74 16.11
N THR A 555 47.12 -24.00 17.30
CA THR A 555 46.78 -23.28 18.53
C THR A 555 47.15 -21.80 18.47
N ALA A 556 48.26 -21.43 17.82
CA ALA A 556 48.69 -20.04 17.70
C ALA A 556 47.66 -19.17 16.94
N THR A 557 47.32 -19.55 15.71
CA THR A 557 46.33 -18.83 14.88
C THR A 557 44.93 -18.83 15.50
N ALA A 558 44.56 -19.89 16.23
CA ALA A 558 43.29 -19.94 16.96
C ALA A 558 43.28 -19.03 18.21
N GLN A 559 44.45 -18.75 18.81
CA GLN A 559 44.59 -17.79 19.92
C GLN A 559 44.52 -16.34 19.40
N GLU A 560 45.17 -16.04 18.27
CA GLU A 560 45.12 -14.71 17.64
C GLU A 560 43.68 -14.26 17.31
N GLU A 561 42.85 -15.14 16.75
CA GLU A 561 41.44 -14.83 16.47
C GLU A 561 40.60 -14.69 17.76
N LEU A 562 40.96 -15.43 18.83
CA LEU A 562 40.33 -15.29 20.13
C LEU A 562 40.64 -13.94 20.78
N ASP A 563 41.90 -13.52 20.79
CA ASP A 563 42.36 -12.27 21.40
C ASP A 563 41.76 -11.04 20.67
N LYS A 564 41.63 -11.15 19.34
CA LYS A 564 40.98 -10.18 18.45
C LYS A 564 39.48 -10.00 18.74
N GLU A 565 38.69 -11.08 18.76
CA GLU A 565 37.25 -10.97 19.08
C GLU A 565 37.00 -10.70 20.58
N THR A 566 37.96 -11.01 21.47
CA THR A 566 37.96 -10.57 22.88
C THR A 566 38.08 -9.05 22.98
N THR A 567 39.11 -8.46 22.35
CA THR A 567 39.35 -7.01 22.31
C THR A 567 38.12 -6.26 21.81
N LYS A 568 37.60 -6.67 20.65
CA LYS A 568 36.40 -6.12 20.02
C LYS A 568 35.13 -6.25 20.88
N THR A 569 35.00 -7.33 21.65
CA THR A 569 33.90 -7.50 22.61
C THR A 569 34.05 -6.54 23.80
N ALA A 570 35.27 -6.25 24.25
CA ALA A 570 35.52 -5.27 25.31
C ALA A 570 35.25 -3.82 24.84
N GLU A 571 35.65 -3.47 23.61
CA GLU A 571 35.37 -2.17 22.99
C GLU A 571 33.86 -1.90 22.87
N LEU A 572 33.10 -2.85 22.31
CA LEU A 572 31.66 -2.74 22.17
C LEU A 572 30.91 -2.70 23.52
N ASN A 573 31.41 -3.36 24.56
CA ASN A 573 30.87 -3.22 25.92
C ASN A 573 31.10 -1.80 26.48
N LYS A 574 32.29 -1.24 26.29
CA LYS A 574 32.64 0.13 26.74
C LYS A 574 31.81 1.18 26.02
N GLU A 575 31.65 1.05 24.70
CA GLU A 575 30.78 1.91 23.90
C GLU A 575 29.31 1.82 24.34
N LEU A 576 28.80 0.59 24.57
CA LEU A 576 27.43 0.38 25.02
C LEU A 576 27.17 0.96 26.42
N GLY A 577 28.15 0.89 27.33
CA GLY A 577 28.07 1.49 28.67
C GLY A 577 27.97 3.02 28.62
N ASN A 578 28.81 3.65 27.81
CA ASN A 578 28.77 5.09 27.57
C ASN A 578 27.41 5.51 26.98
N LEU A 579 26.98 4.86 25.89
CA LEU A 579 25.69 5.13 25.23
C LEU A 579 24.50 4.84 26.15
N LYS A 580 24.57 3.89 27.08
CA LYS A 580 23.50 3.67 28.06
C LYS A 580 23.33 4.88 28.98
N THR A 581 24.43 5.47 29.45
CA THR A 581 24.38 6.64 30.34
C THR A 581 23.74 7.85 29.63
N GLU A 582 23.97 7.98 28.33
CA GLU A 582 23.37 9.02 27.49
C GLU A 582 21.89 8.73 27.17
N TYR A 583 21.56 7.48 26.84
CA TYR A 583 20.19 6.99 26.65
C TYR A 583 19.32 7.14 27.91
N ASP A 584 19.85 6.82 29.08
CA ASP A 584 19.13 6.96 30.36
C ASP A 584 18.79 8.43 30.65
N LYS A 585 19.77 9.33 30.47
CA LYS A 585 19.57 10.80 30.59
C LYS A 585 18.52 11.33 29.63
N VAL A 586 18.52 10.90 28.37
CA VAL A 586 17.53 11.33 27.37
C VAL A 586 16.12 10.86 27.78
N ASN A 587 15.96 9.65 28.31
CA ASN A 587 14.65 9.19 28.82
C ASN A 587 14.20 9.96 30.07
N GLU A 588 15.11 10.34 30.96
CA GLU A 588 14.80 11.13 32.16
C GLU A 588 14.41 12.58 31.82
N ASP A 589 15.09 13.20 30.84
CA ASP A 589 14.74 14.50 30.27
C ASP A 589 13.35 14.48 29.60
N ILE A 590 13.06 13.47 28.77
CA ILE A 590 11.74 13.27 28.15
C ILE A 590 10.65 13.09 29.21
N LYS A 591 10.90 12.28 30.26
CA LYS A 591 9.94 12.08 31.35
C LYS A 591 9.64 13.40 32.06
N THR A 592 10.68 14.15 32.40
CA THR A 592 10.58 15.46 33.07
C THR A 592 9.80 16.47 32.23
N LYS A 593 10.06 16.54 30.92
CA LYS A 593 9.37 17.44 29.99
C LYS A 593 7.92 17.04 29.71
N ASN A 594 7.60 15.74 29.70
CA ASN A 594 6.21 15.28 29.64
C ASN A 594 5.42 15.72 30.88
N THR A 595 5.95 15.50 32.09
CA THR A 595 5.27 15.94 33.33
C THR A 595 5.14 17.47 33.40
N LYS A 596 6.11 18.23 32.87
CA LYS A 596 5.95 19.69 32.69
C LYS A 596 4.80 20.02 31.74
N LEU A 597 4.75 19.40 30.56
CA LEU A 597 3.69 19.63 29.57
C LEU A 597 2.29 19.32 30.13
N GLU A 598 2.15 18.21 30.86
CA GLU A 598 0.93 17.80 31.58
C GLU A 598 0.51 18.86 32.62
N THR A 599 1.45 19.36 33.43
CA THR A 599 1.21 20.40 34.44
C THR A 599 0.74 21.74 33.83
N GLU A 600 1.30 22.14 32.68
CA GLU A 600 0.90 23.36 31.97
C GLU A 600 -0.48 23.17 31.27
N GLN A 601 -0.82 21.94 30.86
CA GLN A 601 -2.14 21.61 30.30
C GLN A 601 -3.25 21.69 31.36
N ASP A 602 -3.04 21.11 32.55
CA ASP A 602 -3.94 21.23 33.71
C ASP A 602 -4.13 22.71 34.12
N SER A 603 -3.04 23.48 34.07
CA SER A 603 -3.05 24.92 34.37
C SER A 603 -3.87 25.72 33.35
N LEU A 604 -3.80 25.34 32.07
CA LEU A 604 -4.62 25.92 31.00
C LEU A 604 -6.12 25.56 31.14
N GLU A 605 -6.47 24.30 31.43
CA GLU A 605 -7.88 23.91 31.65
C GLU A 605 -8.48 24.60 32.89
N THR A 606 -7.68 24.73 33.96
CA THR A 606 -8.04 25.49 35.16
C THR A 606 -8.32 26.96 34.82
N ALA A 607 -7.44 27.61 34.06
CA ALA A 607 -7.61 29.01 33.66
C ALA A 607 -8.84 29.22 32.75
N GLN A 608 -9.12 28.28 31.85
CA GLN A 608 -10.31 28.30 30.98
C GLN A 608 -11.61 28.14 31.77
N THR A 609 -11.63 27.22 32.75
CA THR A 609 -12.79 26.99 33.63
C THR A 609 -13.11 28.22 34.50
N GLN A 610 -12.08 28.91 34.98
CA GLN A 610 -12.21 30.19 35.68
C GLN A 610 -12.73 31.30 34.75
N LEU A 611 -12.25 31.39 33.50
CA LEU A 611 -12.73 32.37 32.50
C LEU A 611 -14.22 32.19 32.20
N GLU A 612 -14.66 30.95 32.01
CA GLU A 612 -16.05 30.63 31.75
C GLU A 612 -16.96 30.91 32.96
N THR A 613 -16.44 30.76 34.18
CA THR A 613 -17.12 31.19 35.41
C THR A 613 -17.26 32.71 35.46
N LYS A 614 -16.19 33.46 35.15
CA LYS A 614 -16.20 34.93 35.13
C LYS A 614 -17.14 35.52 34.08
N LYS A 615 -17.26 34.90 32.89
CA LYS A 615 -18.27 35.24 31.87
C LYS A 615 -19.71 35.03 32.35
N LYS A 616 -19.99 33.96 33.11
CA LYS A 616 -21.33 33.71 33.68
C LYS A 616 -21.71 34.76 34.72
N GLU A 617 -20.76 35.20 35.54
CA GLU A 617 -20.94 36.33 36.45
C GLU A 617 -21.19 37.64 35.68
N GLU A 618 -20.45 37.92 34.60
CA GLU A 618 -20.67 39.11 33.75
C GLU A 618 -22.08 39.12 33.14
N ALA A 619 -22.51 37.99 32.56
CA ALA A 619 -23.85 37.83 31.99
C ALA A 619 -24.96 37.97 33.04
N LYS A 620 -24.70 37.61 34.30
CA LYS A 620 -25.61 37.88 35.43
C LYS A 620 -25.66 39.39 35.74
N LYS A 621 -24.52 40.07 35.80
CA LYS A 621 -24.45 41.53 36.06
C LYS A 621 -25.11 42.36 34.96
N ALA A 622 -24.98 41.97 33.70
CA ALA A 622 -25.70 42.60 32.59
C ALA A 622 -27.23 42.49 32.75
N LYS A 623 -27.74 41.34 33.20
CA LYS A 623 -29.17 41.13 33.50
C LYS A 623 -29.65 41.87 34.76
N GLU A 624 -28.76 42.12 35.73
CA GLU A 624 -29.06 42.98 36.89
C GLU A 624 -29.18 44.46 36.47
N LEU A 625 -28.33 44.93 35.55
CA LEU A 625 -28.37 46.29 35.00
C LEU A 625 -29.64 46.59 34.19
N GLU A 626 -30.02 45.72 33.23
CA GLU A 626 -31.21 45.98 32.40
C GLU A 626 -32.52 45.96 33.22
N LYS A 627 -32.57 45.23 34.34
CA LYS A 627 -33.67 45.34 35.30
C LYS A 627 -33.74 46.71 35.97
N ALA A 628 -32.60 47.28 36.36
CA ALA A 628 -32.55 48.62 36.95
C ALA A 628 -33.02 49.70 35.95
N LYS A 629 -32.54 49.65 34.71
CA LYS A 629 -33.00 50.50 33.60
C LYS A 629 -34.51 50.41 33.35
N THR A 630 -35.06 49.19 33.39
CA THR A 630 -36.49 48.96 33.20
C THR A 630 -37.32 49.68 34.28
N GLU A 631 -36.88 49.64 35.54
CA GLU A 631 -37.54 50.35 36.64
C GLU A 631 -37.32 51.88 36.59
N VAL A 632 -36.18 52.37 36.09
CA VAL A 632 -35.97 53.81 35.78
C VAL A 632 -36.98 54.29 34.73
N ALA A 633 -37.08 53.61 33.58
CA ALA A 633 -37.99 53.97 32.50
C ALA A 633 -39.48 53.92 32.93
N LYS A 634 -39.84 52.92 33.75
CA LYS A 634 -41.17 52.76 34.32
C LYS A 634 -41.54 53.92 35.27
N THR A 635 -40.62 54.34 36.14
CA THR A 635 -40.87 55.51 37.01
C THR A 635 -40.88 56.83 36.23
N GLN A 636 -40.08 56.97 35.16
CA GLN A 636 -40.17 58.12 34.26
C GLN A 636 -41.56 58.24 33.63
N LYS A 637 -42.10 57.16 33.05
CA LYS A 637 -43.45 57.12 32.48
C LYS A 637 -44.53 57.43 33.52
N GLN A 638 -44.39 56.94 34.75
CA GLN A 638 -45.31 57.27 35.85
C GLN A 638 -45.32 58.78 36.18
N ILE A 639 -44.15 59.44 36.15
CA ILE A 639 -44.06 60.89 36.37
C ILE A 639 -44.71 61.68 35.22
N GLU A 640 -44.60 61.22 33.98
CA GLU A 640 -45.30 61.80 32.82
C GLU A 640 -46.82 61.69 32.96
N GLU A 641 -47.33 60.49 33.28
CA GLU A 641 -48.75 60.22 33.48
C GLU A 641 -49.35 61.06 34.62
N ILE A 642 -48.68 61.14 35.78
CA ILE A 642 -49.10 62.00 36.89
C ILE A 642 -49.05 63.49 36.49
N THR A 643 -48.03 63.92 35.74
CA THR A 643 -47.92 65.32 35.28
C THR A 643 -49.07 65.72 34.35
N LYS A 644 -49.48 64.81 33.45
CA LYS A 644 -50.64 65.01 32.57
C LYS A 644 -51.93 65.14 33.38
N LEU A 645 -52.16 64.27 34.37
CA LEU A 645 -53.32 64.34 35.26
C LEU A 645 -53.38 65.62 36.11
N ILE A 646 -52.24 66.10 36.61
CA ILE A 646 -52.13 67.40 37.30
C ILE A 646 -52.61 68.52 36.37
N GLN A 647 -52.08 68.59 35.14
CA GLN A 647 -52.43 69.66 34.21
C GLN A 647 -53.88 69.59 33.73
N GLU A 648 -54.45 68.38 33.56
CA GLU A 648 -55.87 68.19 33.26
C GLU A 648 -56.77 68.68 34.39
N LYS A 649 -56.45 68.38 35.66
CA LYS A 649 -57.21 68.87 36.82
C LYS A 649 -57.02 70.38 37.05
N GLN A 650 -55.82 70.93 36.86
CA GLN A 650 -55.59 72.39 36.93
C GLN A 650 -56.41 73.14 35.87
N ASN A 651 -56.46 72.63 34.63
CA ASN A 651 -57.34 73.16 33.58
C ASN A 651 -58.83 73.04 33.95
N TYR A 652 -59.23 72.00 34.71
CA TYR A 652 -60.61 71.87 35.21
C TYR A 652 -60.94 72.91 36.28
N VAL A 653 -60.04 73.17 37.23
CA VAL A 653 -60.19 74.24 38.24
C VAL A 653 -60.40 75.60 37.58
N GLU A 654 -59.66 75.92 36.51
CA GLU A 654 -59.88 77.17 35.76
C GLU A 654 -61.23 77.21 35.03
N LYS A 655 -61.71 76.09 34.47
CA LYS A 655 -63.07 76.02 33.89
C LYS A 655 -64.15 76.27 34.95
N LEU A 656 -64.03 75.65 36.13
CA LEU A 656 -64.98 75.80 37.23
C LEU A 656 -65.01 77.23 37.78
N LYS A 657 -63.84 77.87 37.99
CA LYS A 657 -63.75 79.30 38.38
C LYS A 657 -64.53 80.20 37.41
N ASN A 658 -64.36 79.98 36.11
CA ASN A 658 -64.93 80.82 35.06
C ASN A 658 -66.37 80.43 34.64
N ALA A 659 -66.95 79.38 35.25
CA ALA A 659 -68.25 78.81 34.85
C ALA A 659 -69.40 79.83 34.81
N LYS A 660 -69.41 80.84 35.69
CA LYS A 660 -70.41 81.92 35.67
C LYS A 660 -70.30 82.78 34.40
N GLU A 661 -69.09 83.09 33.95
CA GLU A 661 -68.88 83.88 32.73
C GLU A 661 -69.15 83.04 31.47
N ILE A 662 -68.73 81.77 31.47
CA ILE A 662 -69.02 80.80 30.40
C ILE A 662 -70.54 80.65 30.21
N LEU A 663 -71.30 80.47 31.28
CA LEU A 663 -72.77 80.41 31.23
C LEU A 663 -73.40 81.72 30.73
N THR A 664 -72.87 82.88 31.16
CA THR A 664 -73.35 84.20 30.70
C THR A 664 -73.13 84.38 29.20
N LYS A 665 -71.97 83.96 28.68
CA LYS A 665 -71.65 83.98 27.25
C LYS A 665 -72.55 83.02 26.45
N ALA A 666 -72.73 81.79 26.92
CA ALA A 666 -73.61 80.81 26.27
C ALA A 666 -75.08 81.31 26.18
N GLN A 667 -75.61 81.90 27.27
CA GLN A 667 -76.95 82.49 27.28
C GLN A 667 -77.10 83.68 26.32
N ALA A 668 -76.05 84.50 26.16
CA ALA A 668 -76.05 85.58 25.17
C ALA A 668 -76.10 85.04 23.73
N THR A 669 -75.31 84.00 23.42
CA THR A 669 -75.35 83.30 22.11
C THR A 669 -76.72 82.67 21.85
N GLN A 670 -77.31 81.99 22.84
CA GLN A 670 -78.65 81.41 22.75
C GLN A 670 -79.70 82.47 22.41
N LYS A 671 -79.69 83.62 23.09
CA LYS A 671 -80.62 84.72 22.82
C LYS A 671 -80.48 85.31 21.41
N GLN A 672 -79.24 85.38 20.88
CA GLN A 672 -79.00 85.81 19.50
C GLN A 672 -79.52 84.77 18.48
N ALA A 673 -79.34 83.47 18.74
CA ALA A 673 -79.85 82.40 17.88
C ALA A 673 -81.39 82.33 17.88
N GLN A 674 -82.04 82.55 19.03
CA GLN A 674 -83.50 82.62 19.14
C GLN A 674 -84.10 83.74 18.28
N GLU A 675 -83.50 84.94 18.31
CA GLU A 675 -84.01 86.07 17.53
C GLU A 675 -83.72 85.90 16.02
N LYS A 676 -82.60 85.25 15.64
CA LYS A 676 -82.35 84.80 14.25
C LYS A 676 -83.43 83.82 13.76
N GLU A 677 -83.73 82.77 14.53
CA GLU A 677 -84.70 81.72 14.16
C GLU A 677 -86.08 82.34 13.91
N LYS A 678 -86.54 83.16 14.86
CA LYS A 678 -87.81 83.89 14.80
C LYS A 678 -87.91 84.84 13.58
N GLN A 679 -86.84 85.55 13.25
CA GLN A 679 -86.80 86.43 12.07
C GLN A 679 -86.83 85.63 10.76
N ALA A 680 -86.10 84.52 10.68
CA ALA A 680 -86.16 83.62 9.52
C ALA A 680 -87.53 82.94 9.38
N GLN A 681 -88.16 82.55 10.49
CA GLN A 681 -89.52 81.98 10.51
C GLN A 681 -90.56 82.98 9.98
N ALA A 682 -90.46 84.24 10.39
CA ALA A 682 -91.35 85.31 9.91
C ALA A 682 -91.20 85.56 8.39
N LYS A 683 -89.97 85.50 7.85
CA LYS A 683 -89.75 85.52 6.38
C LYS A 683 -90.41 84.32 5.70
N TYR A 684 -90.13 83.11 6.18
CA TYR A 684 -90.65 81.86 5.60
C TYR A 684 -92.17 81.82 5.57
N ASN A 685 -92.83 82.13 6.69
CA ASN A 685 -94.29 82.17 6.78
C ASN A 685 -94.90 83.20 5.81
N LYS A 686 -94.27 84.37 5.64
CA LYS A 686 -94.73 85.41 4.71
C LYS A 686 -94.63 84.97 3.25
N GLU A 687 -93.47 84.45 2.83
CA GLU A 687 -93.25 84.02 1.44
C GLU A 687 -94.10 82.79 1.09
N LYS A 688 -94.29 81.88 2.06
CA LYS A 688 -95.27 80.79 1.93
C LYS A 688 -96.69 81.33 1.75
N GLN A 689 -97.14 82.32 2.53
CA GLN A 689 -98.49 82.86 2.39
C GLN A 689 -98.76 83.52 1.02
N GLU A 690 -97.73 84.07 0.36
CA GLU A 690 -97.86 84.54 -1.04
C GLU A 690 -97.82 83.40 -2.06
N LEU A 691 -97.09 82.30 -1.78
CA LEU A 691 -97.16 81.08 -2.59
C LEU A 691 -98.57 80.47 -2.55
N ASP A 692 -99.12 80.30 -1.34
CA ASP A 692 -100.46 79.73 -1.13
C ASP A 692 -101.55 80.56 -1.86
N LYS A 693 -101.42 81.90 -1.90
CA LYS A 693 -102.31 82.80 -2.68
C LYS A 693 -102.15 82.69 -4.20
N LEU A 694 -100.94 82.43 -4.70
CA LEU A 694 -100.71 82.22 -6.13
C LEU A 694 -101.22 80.85 -6.57
N GLN A 695 -101.07 79.84 -5.71
CA GLN A 695 -101.66 78.51 -5.91
C GLN A 695 -103.20 78.61 -5.94
N GLU A 696 -103.84 79.25 -4.96
CA GLU A 696 -105.31 79.41 -4.94
C GLU A 696 -105.86 80.18 -6.17
N LYS A 697 -105.05 81.03 -6.82
CA LYS A 697 -105.38 81.67 -8.10
C LYS A 697 -105.22 80.74 -9.29
N LEU A 698 -104.17 79.92 -9.30
CA LEU A 698 -103.97 78.87 -10.31
C LEU A 698 -105.12 77.87 -10.25
N ASP A 699 -105.43 77.32 -9.07
CA ASP A 699 -106.51 76.38 -8.82
C ASP A 699 -107.89 76.93 -9.26
N LYS A 700 -108.12 78.25 -9.13
CA LYS A 700 -109.36 78.91 -9.59
C LYS A 700 -109.45 79.14 -11.10
N ILE A 701 -108.32 79.11 -11.81
CA ILE A 701 -108.24 79.24 -13.28
C ILE A 701 -108.28 77.85 -13.92
N GLU A 702 -107.50 76.91 -13.39
CA GLU A 702 -107.59 75.49 -13.75
C GLU A 702 -109.01 74.98 -13.44
N GLY A 703 -109.55 75.21 -12.25
CA GLY A 703 -110.94 74.89 -11.90
C GLY A 703 -112.03 75.70 -12.65
N LYS A 704 -111.67 76.59 -13.59
CA LYS A 704 -112.58 77.16 -14.59
C LYS A 704 -112.40 76.46 -15.95
N TYR A 705 -111.16 76.29 -16.39
CA TYR A 705 -110.80 75.53 -17.58
C TYR A 705 -111.34 74.09 -17.50
N GLU A 706 -111.13 73.41 -16.37
CA GLU A 706 -111.70 72.11 -16.05
C GLU A 706 -113.22 72.07 -16.14
N ARG A 707 -113.96 73.17 -15.85
CA ARG A 707 -115.42 73.17 -15.98
C ARG A 707 -115.90 73.31 -17.43
N ALA A 708 -115.19 74.08 -18.25
CA ALA A 708 -115.44 74.11 -19.70
C ALA A 708 -115.05 72.77 -20.35
N LEU A 709 -113.86 72.27 -20.04
CA LEU A 709 -113.35 70.98 -20.50
C LEU A 709 -114.20 69.81 -20.00
N LYS A 710 -114.73 69.86 -18.77
CA LYS A 710 -115.64 68.84 -18.24
C LYS A 710 -117.02 68.91 -18.87
N ALA A 711 -117.57 70.09 -19.20
CA ALA A 711 -118.81 70.17 -19.97
C ALA A 711 -118.64 69.56 -21.38
N TYR A 712 -117.50 69.79 -22.03
CA TYR A 712 -117.14 69.13 -23.29
C TYR A 712 -116.95 67.61 -23.09
N LEU A 713 -116.17 67.20 -22.09
CA LEU A 713 -115.89 65.78 -21.81
C LEU A 713 -117.09 65.02 -21.24
N GLU A 714 -118.12 65.64 -20.65
CA GLU A 714 -119.39 64.99 -20.26
C GLU A 714 -120.39 64.86 -21.42
N SER A 715 -120.03 65.37 -22.61
CA SER A 715 -120.59 64.89 -23.88
C SER A 715 -119.91 63.60 -24.36
N GLN A 716 -118.59 63.43 -24.13
CA GLN A 716 -117.83 62.24 -24.56
C GLN A 716 -117.80 61.08 -23.54
N LYS A 717 -117.84 61.35 -22.23
CA LYS A 717 -117.95 60.32 -21.17
C LYS A 717 -119.30 59.63 -21.10
N ARG A 718 -120.27 60.08 -21.91
CA ARG A 718 -121.47 59.29 -22.27
C ARG A 718 -121.20 58.22 -23.33
N GLN A 719 -119.97 58.10 -23.83
CA GLN A 719 -119.55 57.07 -24.80
C GLN A 719 -118.62 56.03 -24.18
N GLU A 720 -117.63 56.40 -23.35
CA GLU A 720 -116.58 55.47 -22.91
C GLU A 720 -116.30 55.45 -21.39
N GLU A 721 -116.88 54.45 -20.71
CA GLU A 721 -116.39 53.91 -19.43
C GLU A 721 -115.53 52.66 -19.69
N ASN A 722 -114.20 52.66 -19.46
CA ASN A 722 -113.39 51.42 -19.26
C ASN A 722 -111.90 51.64 -18.81
N LYS A 723 -111.50 50.99 -17.69
CA LYS A 723 -110.22 50.23 -17.44
C LYS A 723 -108.79 50.88 -17.39
N ASN A 724 -108.41 51.37 -16.20
CA ASN A 724 -107.25 51.02 -15.30
C ASN A 724 -105.94 50.24 -15.72
N LYS A 725 -104.75 50.76 -15.28
CA LYS A 725 -103.65 50.21 -14.37
C LYS A 725 -102.42 49.27 -14.76
N GLU A 726 -101.21 49.60 -14.18
CA GLU A 726 -100.09 48.80 -13.49
C GLU A 726 -99.21 47.70 -14.20
N GLU A 727 -97.97 47.25 -13.84
CA GLU A 727 -96.72 47.62 -13.03
C GLU A 727 -95.51 46.63 -13.42
N LYS A 728 -94.29 46.30 -12.84
CA LYS A 728 -93.38 46.50 -11.63
C LYS A 728 -91.90 45.93 -11.85
N ASP A 729 -91.02 45.84 -10.81
CA ASP A 729 -90.07 44.72 -10.41
C ASP A 729 -88.48 44.71 -10.48
N LYS A 730 -87.78 44.09 -9.46
CA LYS A 730 -86.47 43.29 -9.44
C LYS A 730 -85.76 42.98 -8.06
N GLU A 731 -85.23 41.75 -7.80
CA GLU A 731 -84.36 41.36 -6.61
C GLU A 731 -83.47 40.05 -6.74
N PRO A 732 -82.54 39.70 -5.78
CA PRO A 732 -81.49 38.62 -5.83
C PRO A 732 -81.78 37.28 -5.07
N LYS A 733 -80.83 36.29 -5.01
CA LYS A 733 -81.21 34.84 -4.92
C LYS A 733 -80.43 33.74 -4.11
N ALA A 734 -79.18 33.81 -3.60
CA ALA A 734 -78.52 32.63 -2.90
C ALA A 734 -77.32 32.91 -1.94
N GLN A 735 -77.03 32.01 -0.95
CA GLN A 735 -75.99 32.16 0.12
C GLN A 735 -75.48 30.84 0.79
N LEU A 736 -74.25 30.82 1.34
CA LEU A 736 -73.65 29.83 2.28
C LEU A 736 -72.91 30.54 3.45
N LYS A 737 -72.64 29.86 4.60
CA LYS A 737 -71.94 30.45 5.77
C LYS A 737 -71.12 29.43 6.61
N ASN A 738 -69.99 29.86 7.18
CA ASN A 738 -69.25 29.19 8.27
C ASN A 738 -68.62 30.25 9.21
N LYS A 739 -68.90 30.16 10.52
CA LYS A 739 -68.47 31.14 11.55
C LYS A 739 -68.75 32.60 11.12
N GLU A 740 -67.69 33.41 11.06
CA GLU A 740 -67.68 34.83 10.70
C GLU A 740 -67.60 35.06 9.18
N ILE A 741 -67.61 33.99 8.37
CA ILE A 741 -67.46 34.03 6.92
C ILE A 741 -68.76 33.61 6.22
N THR A 742 -69.24 34.45 5.32
CA THR A 742 -70.46 34.24 4.52
C THR A 742 -70.13 34.37 3.03
N VAL A 743 -70.78 33.58 2.17
CA VAL A 743 -70.60 33.64 0.71
C VAL A 743 -71.94 33.75 0.02
N ASP A 744 -72.18 34.87 -0.67
CA ASP A 744 -73.36 35.09 -1.50
C ASP A 744 -73.11 34.65 -2.95
N PHE A 745 -74.06 33.92 -3.53
CA PHE A 745 -74.01 33.43 -4.91
C PHE A 745 -75.04 34.17 -5.77
N LYS A 746 -74.61 34.64 -6.94
CA LYS A 746 -75.46 35.37 -7.90
C LYS A 746 -76.48 34.48 -8.61
N GLU A 747 -76.17 33.19 -8.70
CA GLU A 747 -76.95 32.13 -9.31
C GLU A 747 -77.27 31.06 -8.25
N LYS A 748 -78.29 30.22 -8.47
CA LYS A 748 -78.60 29.12 -7.56
C LYS A 748 -77.53 28.03 -7.65
N ILE A 749 -76.89 27.73 -6.52
CA ILE A 749 -76.11 26.50 -6.34
C ILE A 749 -77.04 25.36 -5.89
N GLY A 750 -76.58 24.11 -6.05
CA GLY A 750 -77.27 22.93 -5.54
C GLY A 750 -77.16 22.78 -4.01
N GLU A 751 -77.81 21.75 -3.47
CA GLU A 751 -77.76 21.42 -2.04
C GLU A 751 -76.54 20.55 -1.69
N GLY A 752 -76.23 20.46 -0.40
CA GLY A 752 -75.16 19.60 0.14
C GLY A 752 -73.74 20.19 0.15
N TYR A 753 -73.57 21.46 -0.21
CA TYR A 753 -72.27 22.15 -0.12
C TYR A 753 -72.02 22.74 1.27
N GLU A 754 -70.84 22.46 1.83
CA GLU A 754 -70.32 23.00 3.08
C GLU A 754 -69.14 23.94 2.78
N LEU A 755 -69.13 25.13 3.38
CA LEU A 755 -67.95 26.00 3.40
C LEU A 755 -67.05 25.56 4.57
N ARG A 756 -65.76 25.35 4.34
CA ARG A 756 -64.75 25.11 5.39
C ARG A 756 -63.71 26.23 5.39
N THR A 757 -63.25 26.57 6.59
CA THR A 757 -62.42 27.76 6.84
C THR A 757 -61.38 27.47 7.93
N GLU A 758 -60.10 27.59 7.60
CA GLU A 758 -58.98 27.44 8.53
C GLU A 758 -58.17 28.74 8.61
N ILE A 759 -57.56 29.03 9.76
CA ILE A 759 -56.65 30.18 9.93
C ILE A 759 -55.22 29.62 9.98
N ILE A 760 -54.35 30.09 9.09
CA ILE A 760 -52.99 29.56 8.96
C ILE A 760 -52.05 30.32 9.92
N GLU A 761 -51.58 29.63 10.96
CA GLU A 761 -50.61 30.13 11.93
C GLU A 761 -49.15 29.71 11.62
N ASP A 762 -48.86 29.21 10.41
CA ASP A 762 -47.48 28.88 10.01
C ASP A 762 -46.59 30.12 10.12
N LYS A 763 -45.66 30.11 11.08
CA LYS A 763 -44.81 31.27 11.37
C LYS A 763 -43.93 31.66 10.18
N LYS A 764 -43.43 30.69 9.41
CA LYS A 764 -42.51 30.96 8.29
C LYS A 764 -43.25 31.66 7.15
N LEU A 765 -44.44 31.17 6.80
CA LEU A 765 -45.31 31.83 5.82
C LEU A 765 -45.78 33.19 6.31
N THR A 766 -46.15 33.29 7.59
CA THR A 766 -46.58 34.54 8.23
C THR A 766 -45.48 35.59 8.18
N ASP A 767 -44.24 35.25 8.59
CA ASP A 767 -43.09 36.16 8.53
C ASP A 767 -42.83 36.62 7.08
N GLN A 768 -42.88 35.71 6.09
CA GLN A 768 -42.68 36.03 4.67
C GLN A 768 -43.77 36.97 4.09
N VAL A 769 -45.03 36.80 4.49
CA VAL A 769 -46.13 37.68 4.05
C VAL A 769 -46.03 39.05 4.72
N LYS A 770 -45.61 39.12 5.99
CA LYS A 770 -45.34 40.40 6.69
C LYS A 770 -44.19 41.17 6.04
N GLU A 771 -43.12 40.47 5.62
CA GLU A 771 -42.01 41.05 4.87
C GLU A 771 -42.48 41.59 3.49
N LYS A 772 -43.25 40.80 2.72
CA LYS A 772 -43.78 41.23 1.42
C LYS A 772 -44.77 42.42 1.50
N LEU A 773 -45.57 42.54 2.56
CA LEU A 773 -46.62 43.56 2.70
C LEU A 773 -46.27 44.75 3.62
N ALA A 774 -45.10 44.72 4.27
CA ALA A 774 -44.63 45.74 5.21
C ALA A 774 -45.64 46.10 6.34
N THR A 775 -46.44 45.13 6.80
CA THR A 775 -47.35 45.27 7.94
C THR A 775 -47.29 44.04 8.85
N ASN A 776 -47.46 44.27 10.16
CA ASN A 776 -47.55 43.20 11.15
C ASN A 776 -48.98 42.67 11.34
N ASP A 777 -50.00 43.44 10.95
CA ASP A 777 -51.41 43.11 11.09
C ASP A 777 -51.90 42.33 9.85
N ILE A 778 -51.72 41.00 9.88
CA ILE A 778 -52.26 40.10 8.86
C ILE A 778 -53.00 38.93 9.51
N LYS A 779 -54.05 38.43 8.82
CA LYS A 779 -54.66 37.12 9.07
C LYS A 779 -54.75 36.36 7.74
N ILE A 780 -54.35 35.09 7.74
CA ILE A 780 -54.37 34.23 6.54
C ILE A 780 -55.45 33.18 6.72
N TYR A 781 -56.46 33.19 5.84
CA TYR A 781 -57.58 32.24 5.86
C TYR A 781 -57.44 31.28 4.67
N ASP A 782 -57.43 29.98 4.93
CA ASP A 782 -57.64 28.96 3.90
C ASP A 782 -59.15 28.72 3.78
N LEU A 783 -59.71 29.00 2.61
CA LEU A 783 -61.12 28.77 2.32
C LEU A 783 -61.25 27.60 1.34
N SER A 784 -62.13 26.66 1.62
CA SER A 784 -62.42 25.50 0.77
C SER A 784 -63.91 25.17 0.79
N ILE A 785 -64.43 24.58 -0.28
CA ILE A 785 -65.81 24.08 -0.32
C ILE A 785 -65.78 22.55 -0.40
N TYR A 786 -66.64 21.93 0.39
CA TYR A 786 -66.81 20.49 0.46
C TYR A 786 -68.23 20.13 -0.02
N LYS A 787 -68.37 18.96 -0.64
CA LYS A 787 -69.66 18.30 -0.86
C LYS A 787 -69.50 16.84 -0.48
N GLU A 788 -70.44 16.31 0.31
CA GLU A 788 -70.44 14.91 0.74
C GLU A 788 -69.10 14.45 1.38
N GLY A 789 -68.40 15.39 2.04
CA GLY A 789 -67.11 15.14 2.70
C GLY A 789 -65.86 15.22 1.83
N GLN A 790 -65.97 15.44 0.51
CA GLN A 790 -64.83 15.70 -0.38
C GLN A 790 -64.73 17.18 -0.76
N GLU A 791 -63.51 17.69 -0.89
CA GLU A 791 -63.28 19.06 -1.38
C GLU A 791 -63.63 19.17 -2.88
N THR A 792 -64.38 20.19 -3.25
CA THR A 792 -64.90 20.39 -4.61
C THR A 792 -64.88 21.86 -5.03
N LYS A 793 -64.63 22.10 -6.32
CA LYS A 793 -64.53 23.44 -6.89
C LYS A 793 -65.89 23.87 -7.45
N LEU A 794 -66.33 25.06 -7.09
CA LEU A 794 -67.48 25.74 -7.68
C LEU A 794 -67.03 26.88 -8.59
N ASN A 795 -67.72 27.05 -9.72
CA ASN A 795 -67.52 28.10 -10.72
C ASN A 795 -68.56 29.23 -10.56
N GLY A 796 -68.35 30.37 -11.22
CA GLY A 796 -69.25 31.54 -11.17
C GLY A 796 -68.89 32.58 -10.10
N GLN A 797 -69.27 33.84 -10.31
CA GLN A 797 -68.90 34.95 -9.42
C GLN A 797 -69.66 34.88 -8.08
N ARG A 798 -68.91 34.97 -6.96
CA ARG A 798 -69.44 34.97 -5.59
C ARG A 798 -68.89 36.13 -4.78
N THR A 799 -69.65 36.62 -3.80
CA THR A 799 -69.20 37.65 -2.85
C THR A 799 -68.88 36.99 -1.52
N VAL A 800 -67.63 37.08 -1.07
CA VAL A 800 -67.21 36.64 0.26
C VAL A 800 -67.32 37.83 1.22
N LYS A 801 -67.84 37.57 2.41
CA LYS A 801 -67.88 38.50 3.55
C LYS A 801 -67.16 37.85 4.73
N ILE A 802 -66.22 38.56 5.35
CA ILE A 802 -65.47 38.13 6.54
C ILE A 802 -65.62 39.22 7.60
N VAL A 803 -66.06 38.87 8.80
CA VAL A 803 -66.09 39.81 9.92
C VAL A 803 -64.78 39.75 10.71
N ILE A 804 -64.06 40.88 10.82
CA ILE A 804 -62.87 41.05 11.66
C ILE A 804 -63.00 42.39 12.41
N THR A 805 -63.56 42.34 13.61
CA THR A 805 -63.85 43.53 14.43
C THR A 805 -62.61 44.35 14.79
N GLU A 806 -61.46 43.69 15.00
CA GLU A 806 -60.14 44.33 15.21
C GLU A 806 -59.73 45.29 14.09
N TYR A 807 -60.29 45.15 12.89
CA TYR A 807 -59.93 45.93 11.71
C TYR A 807 -60.98 46.99 11.35
N ALA A 808 -61.99 47.24 12.20
CA ALA A 808 -63.10 48.14 11.91
C ALA A 808 -62.66 49.56 11.51
N ASP A 809 -61.68 50.12 12.21
CA ASP A 809 -61.15 51.47 11.95
C ASP A 809 -59.90 51.49 11.06
N LYS A 810 -59.36 50.34 10.66
CA LYS A 810 -58.13 50.24 9.84
C LYS A 810 -58.43 50.35 8.35
N GLU A 811 -57.42 50.71 7.55
CA GLU A 811 -57.47 50.45 6.10
C GLU A 811 -57.14 48.97 5.89
N VAL A 812 -57.92 48.27 5.05
CA VAL A 812 -57.81 46.82 4.87
C VAL A 812 -57.79 46.46 3.39
N LYS A 813 -56.78 45.68 2.99
CA LYS A 813 -56.65 45.09 1.66
C LYS A 813 -56.73 43.57 1.76
N VAL A 814 -57.35 42.96 0.75
CA VAL A 814 -57.44 41.50 0.61
C VAL A 814 -56.51 41.06 -0.51
N TYR A 815 -55.71 40.03 -0.27
CA TYR A 815 -54.84 39.43 -1.28
C TYR A 815 -55.12 37.93 -1.40
N HIS A 816 -55.15 37.41 -2.62
CA HIS A 816 -55.06 35.98 -2.90
C HIS A 816 -53.59 35.54 -2.78
N LEU A 817 -53.31 34.52 -1.96
CA LEU A 817 -52.01 33.89 -1.82
C LEU A 817 -51.93 32.67 -2.74
N LYS A 818 -51.09 32.76 -3.77
CA LYS A 818 -50.85 31.72 -4.77
C LYS A 818 -49.90 30.65 -4.24
N ASP A 819 -49.97 29.44 -4.80
CA ASP A 819 -49.06 28.32 -4.44
C ASP A 819 -47.57 28.62 -4.67
N SER A 820 -47.23 29.63 -5.48
CA SER A 820 -45.88 30.16 -5.65
C SER A 820 -45.38 31.00 -4.45
N GLY A 821 -46.26 31.35 -3.51
CA GLY A 821 -46.00 32.30 -2.43
C GLY A 821 -46.21 33.77 -2.85
N ASP A 822 -46.84 34.03 -4.00
CA ASP A 822 -47.11 35.40 -4.48
C ASP A 822 -48.50 35.89 -4.10
N LEU A 823 -48.64 37.21 -4.02
CA LEU A 823 -49.82 37.91 -3.52
C LEU A 823 -50.47 38.73 -4.64
N GLU A 824 -51.78 38.59 -4.79
CA GLU A 824 -52.59 39.27 -5.82
C GLU A 824 -53.73 40.05 -5.14
N GLU A 825 -53.70 41.37 -5.22
CA GLU A 825 -54.69 42.24 -4.54
C GLU A 825 -56.09 42.11 -5.19
N LEU A 826 -57.11 41.95 -4.35
CA LEU A 826 -58.51 41.85 -4.74
C LEU A 826 -59.27 43.11 -4.32
N ALA A 827 -60.24 43.53 -5.15
CA ALA A 827 -61.10 44.67 -4.85
C ALA A 827 -61.99 44.37 -3.63
N SER A 828 -61.63 44.94 -2.48
CA SER A 828 -62.31 44.76 -1.19
C SER A 828 -62.93 46.05 -0.66
N LYS A 829 -63.98 45.92 0.16
CA LYS A 829 -64.56 47.01 0.97
C LYS A 829 -64.56 46.60 2.44
N ASN A 830 -64.03 47.45 3.32
CA ASN A 830 -64.20 47.32 4.78
C ASN A 830 -65.34 48.23 5.24
N ASN A 831 -66.41 47.65 5.77
CA ASN A 831 -67.52 48.38 6.40
C ASN A 831 -67.54 48.08 7.90
N GLN A 832 -66.81 48.89 8.68
CA GLN A 832 -66.71 48.78 10.14
C GLN A 832 -66.37 47.36 10.65
N GLY A 833 -65.53 46.64 9.91
CA GLY A 833 -65.08 45.30 10.26
C GLY A 833 -65.77 44.18 9.47
N GLU A 834 -66.82 44.46 8.68
CA GLU A 834 -67.26 43.55 7.62
C GLU A 834 -66.40 43.80 6.36
N ILE A 835 -65.47 42.89 6.06
CA ILE A 835 -64.65 42.92 4.86
C ILE A 835 -65.34 42.11 3.77
N THR A 836 -65.72 42.77 2.68
CA THR A 836 -66.40 42.16 1.53
C THR A 836 -65.52 42.21 0.29
N PHE A 837 -65.41 41.09 -0.45
CA PHE A 837 -64.68 41.00 -1.72
C PHE A 837 -65.32 39.97 -2.64
N GLN A 838 -64.93 39.96 -3.92
CA GLN A 838 -65.45 38.98 -4.89
C GLN A 838 -64.36 38.02 -5.37
N THR A 839 -64.75 36.78 -5.63
CA THR A 839 -63.86 35.73 -6.15
C THR A 839 -64.62 34.78 -7.10
N ASN A 840 -63.86 34.00 -7.86
CA ASN A 840 -64.33 32.89 -8.70
C ASN A 840 -63.76 31.52 -8.26
N HIS A 841 -63.03 31.47 -7.15
CA HIS A 841 -62.41 30.25 -6.61
C HIS A 841 -62.28 30.33 -5.07
N PHE A 842 -61.83 29.23 -4.47
CA PHE A 842 -61.52 29.11 -3.04
C PHE A 842 -60.07 28.63 -2.90
N SER A 843 -59.34 29.23 -1.95
CA SER A 843 -57.89 29.16 -1.77
C SER A 843 -57.50 29.95 -0.51
N LYS A 844 -56.21 30.26 -0.35
CA LYS A 844 -55.64 31.06 0.75
C LYS A 844 -55.80 32.54 0.46
N PHE A 845 -56.39 33.28 1.39
CA PHE A 845 -56.53 34.74 1.32
C PHE A 845 -55.88 35.41 2.52
N VAL A 846 -55.03 36.40 2.26
CA VAL A 846 -54.42 37.27 3.27
C VAL A 846 -55.31 38.50 3.43
N ILE A 847 -55.82 38.73 4.63
CA ILE A 847 -56.46 39.98 5.03
C ILE A 847 -55.38 40.79 5.76
N ALA A 848 -54.97 41.92 5.18
CA ALA A 848 -53.89 42.75 5.72
C ALA A 848 -54.42 44.14 6.07
N ALA A 849 -54.11 44.61 7.28
CA ALA A 849 -54.53 45.91 7.77
C ALA A 849 -53.35 46.88 7.91
N GLN A 850 -53.63 48.18 7.75
CA GLN A 850 -52.69 49.27 7.94
C GLN A 850 -53.38 50.42 8.71
N GLU A 851 -52.60 51.19 9.46
CA GLU A 851 -53.09 52.39 10.13
C GLU A 851 -53.37 53.50 9.11
N LYS A 852 -54.54 54.14 9.22
CA LYS A 852 -54.91 55.26 8.35
C LYS A 852 -53.99 56.45 8.60
N MET A 853 -53.11 56.75 7.63
CA MET A 853 -52.18 57.88 7.72
C MET A 853 -52.92 59.21 7.89
N LYS A 854 -52.54 59.97 8.92
CA LYS A 854 -52.96 61.37 9.09
C LYS A 854 -52.08 62.27 8.22
N GLN A 855 -52.69 63.19 7.48
CA GLN A 855 -51.97 64.23 6.73
C GLN A 855 -51.53 65.40 7.62
N ALA A 856 -50.68 66.28 7.06
CA ALA A 856 -50.01 67.44 7.67
C ALA A 856 -48.79 67.10 8.58
N GLU A 857 -47.68 67.84 8.59
CA GLU A 857 -47.30 69.02 7.78
C GLU A 857 -45.74 69.18 7.69
N LYS A 858 -45.25 70.25 7.02
CA LYS A 858 -43.82 70.44 6.70
C LYS A 858 -43.06 71.36 7.68
N THR A 859 -41.82 71.00 8.04
CA THR A 859 -40.75 71.99 8.29
C THR A 859 -39.34 71.47 8.01
N ASN A 860 -38.44 72.36 7.55
CA ASN A 860 -37.01 72.12 7.28
C ASN A 860 -36.18 72.35 8.57
N LYS A 861 -34.93 71.87 8.74
CA LYS A 861 -33.67 72.13 8.00
C LYS A 861 -32.61 71.04 8.34
N LYS A 862 -31.69 70.64 7.43
CA LYS A 862 -30.32 71.19 7.16
C LYS A 862 -29.45 71.36 8.43
N GLU A 863 -28.16 70.99 8.50
CA GLU A 863 -27.16 70.37 7.58
C GLU A 863 -26.19 69.50 8.44
N GLU A 864 -25.42 68.53 7.95
CA GLU A 864 -24.05 68.65 7.39
C GLU A 864 -23.59 67.26 6.86
N THR A 865 -23.29 67.08 5.57
CA THR A 865 -21.99 67.11 4.84
C THR A 865 -21.09 65.86 4.88
N ASN A 866 -20.71 65.41 3.68
CA ASN A 866 -19.44 64.77 3.28
C ASN A 866 -19.12 63.34 3.81
N LYS A 867 -18.96 62.35 2.90
CA LYS A 867 -17.69 61.89 2.23
C LYS A 867 -16.85 60.97 3.14
N GLU A 868 -16.04 60.03 2.66
CA GLU A 868 -15.64 59.69 1.28
C GLU A 868 -15.41 58.16 1.13
N GLU A 869 -15.13 57.72 -0.11
CA GLU A 869 -14.17 56.68 -0.56
C GLU A 869 -13.29 55.92 0.48
N LYS A 870 -12.76 54.70 0.24
CA LYS A 870 -12.77 53.72 -0.90
C LYS A 870 -12.00 52.45 -0.49
N THR A 871 -12.29 51.29 -1.13
CA THR A 871 -11.31 50.23 -1.54
C THR A 871 -10.49 49.50 -0.43
N THR A 872 -9.77 48.38 -0.64
CA THR A 872 -9.79 47.28 -1.66
C THR A 872 -9.04 46.07 -1.10
N ASN A 873 -9.39 44.86 -1.58
CA ASN A 873 -8.48 43.71 -1.76
C ASN A 873 -7.88 43.08 -0.47
N LYS A 874 -7.36 41.84 -0.46
CA LYS A 874 -7.12 40.83 -1.52
C LYS A 874 -7.17 39.42 -0.90
N GLU A 875 -7.41 38.39 -1.73
CA GLU A 875 -6.84 37.01 -1.72
C GLU A 875 -6.45 36.28 -0.38
N LYS A 876 -6.64 34.97 -0.19
CA LYS A 876 -7.29 33.88 -0.95
C LYS A 876 -7.39 32.61 -0.07
N GLN A 877 -8.17 31.63 -0.52
CA GLN A 877 -8.07 30.19 -0.16
C GLN A 877 -8.07 29.78 1.32
N LYS A 878 -9.14 29.08 1.73
CA LYS A 878 -8.99 27.88 2.56
C LYS A 878 -9.88 26.74 2.05
N VAL A 879 -9.22 25.71 1.53
CA VAL A 879 -9.73 24.34 1.35
C VAL A 879 -9.71 23.69 2.76
N ASP A 880 -10.60 22.80 3.19
CA ASP A 880 -11.61 21.98 2.50
C ASP A 880 -12.87 21.75 3.39
N LYS A 881 -13.97 21.26 2.78
CA LYS A 881 -14.93 20.27 3.35
C LYS A 881 -16.18 20.05 2.49
N LYS A 882 -16.48 18.78 2.19
CA LYS A 882 -17.83 18.25 1.90
C LYS A 882 -18.11 17.05 2.83
N THR A 883 -19.17 17.10 3.65
CA THR A 883 -20.49 16.45 3.40
C THR A 883 -20.43 14.93 3.73
N GLN A 884 -20.84 14.48 4.94
CA GLN A 884 -22.23 14.07 5.31
C GLN A 884 -22.76 12.82 4.55
N THR A 885 -23.51 11.85 5.10
CA THR A 885 -24.13 11.67 6.44
C THR A 885 -24.61 10.20 6.69
N LYS A 886 -25.08 9.93 7.93
CA LYS A 886 -26.02 8.87 8.42
C LYS A 886 -25.33 7.68 9.12
N ALA A 887 -25.90 7.05 10.16
CA ALA A 887 -27.28 7.12 10.70
C ALA A 887 -27.38 7.25 12.25
N LYS A 888 -28.61 7.28 12.78
CA LYS A 888 -28.96 7.50 14.22
C LYS A 888 -29.06 6.19 15.03
N LYS A 889 -28.65 6.17 16.31
CA LYS A 889 -29.54 5.94 17.48
C LYS A 889 -28.85 6.25 18.83
N LEU A 890 -29.59 6.10 19.93
CA LEU A 890 -29.39 6.72 21.25
C LEU A 890 -29.92 5.77 22.36
N THR A 891 -29.54 5.75 23.65
CA THR A 891 -28.48 6.44 24.45
C THR A 891 -28.40 5.83 25.87
N LYS A 892 -27.29 6.09 26.60
CA LYS A 892 -27.09 5.99 28.09
C LYS A 892 -27.09 4.61 28.77
N THR A 893 -25.97 4.31 29.47
CA THR A 893 -25.77 3.98 30.92
C THR A 893 -24.35 3.38 31.09
N GLY A 894 -23.53 3.65 32.12
CA GLY A 894 -23.62 4.62 33.23
C GLY A 894 -23.45 3.98 34.62
N LEU A 895 -22.31 4.26 35.29
CA LEU A 895 -21.98 3.95 36.72
C LEU A 895 -21.78 2.43 37.03
N GLU A 896 -20.94 1.96 37.97
CA GLU A 896 -19.93 2.63 38.83
C GLU A 896 -18.77 1.70 39.30
N ASN A 897 -17.95 2.23 40.21
CA ASN A 897 -16.78 1.73 40.97
C ASN A 897 -16.96 0.34 41.70
N THR A 898 -16.00 -0.29 42.41
CA THR A 898 -14.71 0.08 43.08
C THR A 898 -13.70 -1.09 43.15
N SER A 899 -12.40 -0.80 43.42
CA SER A 899 -11.42 -1.57 44.28
C SER A 899 -11.09 -3.06 44.02
N SER A 900 -9.88 -3.61 44.28
CA SER A 900 -8.52 -3.07 44.57
C SER A 900 -7.50 -4.23 44.75
N ILE A 901 -6.19 -3.93 44.62
CA ILE A 901 -5.02 -4.72 45.10
C ILE A 901 -4.72 -6.06 44.36
N GLY A 902 -3.43 -6.32 44.09
CA GLY A 902 -2.97 -7.59 43.49
C GLY A 902 -1.51 -7.60 43.02
N ILE A 903 -0.54 -7.26 43.88
CA ILE A 903 0.90 -7.34 43.52
C ILE A 903 1.34 -8.81 43.48
N GLY A 904 1.94 -9.24 42.37
CA GLY A 904 2.47 -10.60 42.18
C GLY A 904 3.90 -10.59 41.63
N LEU A 905 4.88 -10.72 42.52
CA LEU A 905 6.31 -10.87 42.18
C LEU A 905 6.92 -11.96 43.07
N PHE A 906 7.37 -13.06 42.48
CA PHE A 906 8.13 -14.09 43.19
C PHE A 906 9.22 -14.70 42.32
N MET A 907 10.34 -15.05 42.97
CA MET A 907 11.53 -15.63 42.35
C MET A 907 11.39 -17.15 42.21
N LEU A 908 12.18 -17.75 41.32
CA LEU A 908 12.43 -19.19 41.34
C LEU A 908 13.89 -19.45 41.76
N VAL A 909 14.09 -20.06 42.92
CA VAL A 909 15.38 -20.60 43.37
C VAL A 909 15.25 -22.12 43.42
N GLY A 910 16.21 -22.83 42.82
CA GLY A 910 16.16 -24.29 42.71
C GLY A 910 16.69 -25.03 43.93
N THR A 911 16.28 -26.30 44.06
CA THR A 911 16.89 -27.28 44.96
C THR A 911 17.13 -28.61 44.24
N ILE A 912 18.12 -29.36 44.71
CA ILE A 912 18.58 -30.63 44.12
C ILE A 912 17.99 -31.80 44.90
N LEU A 913 17.59 -32.88 44.22
CA LEU A 913 17.51 -34.22 44.82
C LEU A 913 17.77 -35.32 43.78
N LEU A 914 18.31 -36.46 44.23
CA LEU A 914 18.94 -37.51 43.40
C LEU A 914 18.31 -38.90 43.61
N ALA A 915 17.83 -39.53 42.54
CA ALA A 915 17.65 -40.98 42.40
C ALA A 915 17.54 -41.34 40.89
N ARG A 916 18.57 -41.74 40.13
CA ARG A 916 19.41 -42.97 40.09
C ARG A 916 18.70 -44.26 39.59
N ARG A 917 19.38 -44.94 38.63
CA ARG A 917 19.11 -46.26 37.99
C ARG A 917 17.99 -46.26 36.92
N GLN A 918 18.10 -46.97 35.78
CA GLN A 918 19.15 -47.86 35.23
C GLN A 918 19.34 -47.56 33.72
N GLN A 919 20.55 -47.32 33.23
CA GLN A 919 21.44 -48.31 32.57
C GLN A 919 20.84 -49.07 31.37
N LYS A 920 21.25 -48.69 30.16
CA LYS A 920 22.37 -49.37 29.49
C LYS A 920 23.20 -48.37 28.68
#